data_AF-A0A2Z6AVP6-F1
#
_entry.id   AF-A0A2Z6AVP6-F1
#
_cell.length_a   1.000
_cell.length_b   1.000
_cell.length_c   1.000
_cell.angle_alpha   90.00
_cell.angle_beta   90.00
_cell.angle_gamma   90.00
#
_symmetry.space_group_name_H-M   'P 1'
#
loop_
_entity.id
_entity.type
_entity.pdbx_description
1 polymer ?
#
loop_
_entity_poly.entity_id
_entity_poly.type
_entity_poly.pdbx_seq_one_letter_code
_entity_poly.pdbx_strand_id
1 'polypeptide(L)'
;MQRLMRLAYGHPWLALALLVCITALAVPTLRDIRIEASVKGMMTDDPDARRVYLQTIDTYGTDQVTVLYIEDEALFSPDRLLDLEELAFQLEELPGVVRVESIYSVSDFRGEDGSLRSGPLMPWPPDDEQQATEAKQRALSNTMIAGHLVSKDGTATSLNVFVEPDPNDPDYYNKLAASIETLILPLRDRFSKIFQLGNPYFRTAIANTMLQDQARLIPLSALVLVITLLLMTRSISGAILPLLTAGTSVAWTAAFMVQAGIPLNILTIIVPSLIIVIGSTEDIHLLSEYFEGMNITGARDLAIEFMISKMGIVILITALTTFLGFASITVNKIDILRQFGMAAAFGLFVNPLITALLVPVYLRFFGPVKKTPAKADDSDGETKPSAFDSLADRITRLVNAHRTTLIWGIMAGAILIGLMGANVRLDNDILGVFKKSSTVRQRTDQMAEKLPGVQTFFIRITGGHENAFRSPENLKQIAAVQDYIQERGIYDASYSLADTLRHINSEMHQGDPVYHRIPKSADLISQYLLFIHDDDIARYVKSDFSEINILVRHSLSSSDEQRRALDDLVAFMDKTLNPHFNRFFTGESILILKGADSIAEGQAKSIGLLLAIIFLIMSLLFVNFKAGFLSLIPNIFPVLILFGTMGLFNIPLNIGTAMVAAIAIGIAVDDTLHFMIRYNKEMLRLKDQKKAMEVCIHAEIRPVVSTSIALAMGFGVLAFSQFTTIIQFGLLSALVMIAALVGDLLLTGPLMATTKLLTLWDMISLHVDPKIIEQSEFFRELRLWQIKRIILMGRIIEVKTNETIFEEWDDGDSMFLVLQGTVSGLTVDDETGEEVSYFVFGVGDVCDPTTMLDPGPRSFTARAGSETHLVEFSKDDFKRLQWLHPRLSDKIHKNLARILGHQLVIANFMYRQKAGQTAEQTS
;
A
#
# COMPACT_ATOMS: atom_id res chain seq x y z
N MET A 1 -13.70 -7.11 -20.36
CA MET A 1 -14.51 -7.76 -19.31
C MET A 1 -15.91 -8.20 -19.77
N GLN A 2 -16.78 -7.33 -20.31
CA GLN A 2 -18.15 -7.72 -20.71
C GLN A 2 -18.20 -8.97 -21.61
N ARG A 3 -17.35 -9.01 -22.65
CA ARG A 3 -17.22 -10.19 -23.53
C ARG A 3 -16.81 -11.47 -22.78
N LEU A 4 -15.93 -11.34 -21.78
CA LEU A 4 -15.47 -12.46 -20.96
C LEU A 4 -16.61 -13.01 -20.11
N MET A 5 -17.37 -12.14 -19.46
CA MET A 5 -18.54 -12.54 -18.66
C MET A 5 -19.64 -13.17 -19.51
N ARG A 6 -19.92 -12.61 -20.70
CA ARG A 6 -20.87 -13.22 -21.66
C ARG A 6 -20.40 -14.59 -22.14
N LEU A 7 -19.10 -14.76 -22.41
CA LEU A 7 -18.52 -16.05 -22.78
C LEU A 7 -18.70 -17.06 -21.65
N ALA A 8 -18.38 -16.67 -20.41
CA ALA A 8 -18.54 -17.53 -19.24
C ALA A 8 -20.01 -17.92 -19.01
N TYR A 9 -20.93 -16.97 -19.16
CA TYR A 9 -22.36 -17.24 -19.08
C TYR A 9 -22.85 -18.20 -20.17
N GLY A 10 -22.41 -18.00 -21.43
CA GLY A 10 -22.79 -18.84 -22.56
C GLY A 10 -22.21 -20.26 -22.51
N HIS A 11 -20.96 -20.41 -22.07
CA HIS A 11 -20.22 -21.67 -22.00
C HIS A 11 -19.71 -21.97 -20.58
N PRO A 12 -20.62 -22.25 -19.61
CA PRO A 12 -20.26 -22.33 -18.19
C PRO A 12 -19.28 -23.47 -17.87
N TRP A 13 -19.41 -24.61 -18.54
CA TRP A 13 -18.51 -25.76 -18.35
C TRP A 13 -17.09 -25.48 -18.85
N LEU A 14 -16.94 -24.69 -19.92
CA LEU A 14 -15.63 -24.28 -20.43
C LEU A 14 -14.94 -23.34 -19.43
N ALA A 15 -15.67 -22.36 -18.89
CA ALA A 15 -15.15 -21.44 -17.88
C ALA A 15 -14.75 -22.18 -16.60
N LEU A 16 -15.57 -23.11 -16.14
CA LEU A 16 -15.27 -23.91 -14.94
C LEU A 16 -14.10 -24.87 -15.17
N ALA A 17 -14.02 -25.53 -16.34
CA ALA A 17 -12.88 -26.37 -16.70
C ALA A 17 -11.58 -25.56 -16.73
N LEU A 18 -11.59 -24.35 -17.30
CA LEU A 18 -10.41 -23.48 -17.33
C LEU A 18 -9.96 -23.09 -15.91
N LEU A 19 -10.88 -22.68 -15.04
CA LEU A 19 -10.57 -22.33 -13.65
C LEU A 19 -10.01 -23.53 -12.87
N VAL A 20 -10.61 -24.72 -13.04
CA VAL A 20 -10.16 -25.95 -12.38
C VAL A 20 -8.80 -26.39 -12.90
N CYS A 21 -8.56 -26.34 -14.22
CA CYS A 21 -7.28 -26.71 -14.81
C CYS A 21 -6.14 -25.82 -14.32
N ILE A 22 -6.33 -24.49 -14.30
CA ILE A 22 -5.29 -23.57 -13.82
C ILE A 22 -5.05 -23.78 -12.31
N THR A 23 -6.12 -23.95 -11.53
CA THR A 23 -5.99 -24.24 -10.09
C THR A 23 -5.28 -25.58 -9.85
N ALA A 24 -5.58 -26.61 -10.62
CA ALA A 24 -4.91 -27.91 -10.52
C ALA A 24 -3.42 -27.85 -10.88
N LEU A 25 -3.02 -26.96 -11.80
CA LEU A 25 -1.62 -26.68 -12.12
C LEU A 25 -0.91 -25.87 -11.02
N ALA A 26 -1.65 -25.01 -10.31
CA ALA A 26 -1.12 -24.18 -9.23
C ALA A 26 -0.84 -24.99 -7.94
N VAL A 27 -1.74 -25.90 -7.56
CA VAL A 27 -1.68 -26.63 -6.27
C VAL A 27 -0.33 -27.34 -6.00
N PRO A 28 0.29 -28.06 -6.97
CA PRO A 28 1.57 -28.73 -6.73
C PRO A 28 2.70 -27.77 -6.33
N THR A 29 2.73 -26.57 -6.92
CA THR A 29 3.78 -25.56 -6.65
C THR A 29 3.71 -25.00 -5.23
N LEU A 30 2.56 -25.12 -4.55
CA LEU A 30 2.39 -24.63 -3.18
C LEU A 30 3.28 -25.35 -2.16
N ARG A 31 3.79 -26.54 -2.49
CA ARG A 31 4.73 -27.28 -1.63
C ARG A 31 6.12 -26.63 -1.57
N ASP A 32 6.45 -25.82 -2.57
CA ASP A 32 7.78 -25.21 -2.74
C ASP A 32 7.83 -23.77 -2.18
N ILE A 33 6.81 -23.35 -1.42
CA ILE A 33 6.77 -22.04 -0.77
C ILE A 33 7.92 -21.94 0.23
N ARG A 34 8.82 -20.97 0.00
CA ARG A 34 9.96 -20.68 0.87
C ARG A 34 9.57 -19.66 1.95
N ILE A 35 10.06 -19.86 3.16
CA ILE A 35 9.90 -18.91 4.27
C ILE A 35 11.22 -18.16 4.47
N GLU A 36 11.20 -16.85 4.30
CA GLU A 36 12.31 -15.96 4.62
C GLU A 36 12.05 -15.35 6.00
N ALA A 37 12.51 -16.04 7.05
CA ALA A 37 12.32 -15.63 8.43
C ALA A 37 13.41 -14.66 8.93
N SER A 38 13.95 -13.81 8.06
CA SER A 38 15.04 -12.90 8.40
C SER A 38 14.66 -11.43 8.22
N VAL A 39 15.45 -10.56 8.84
CA VAL A 39 15.33 -9.10 8.67
C VAL A 39 16.15 -8.57 7.50
N LYS A 40 16.76 -9.45 6.69
CA LYS A 40 17.54 -9.07 5.51
C LYS A 40 16.73 -8.24 4.52
N GLY A 41 15.44 -8.53 4.39
CA GLY A 41 14.53 -7.77 3.52
C GLY A 41 14.30 -6.31 3.96
N MET A 42 14.75 -5.91 5.15
CA MET A 42 14.69 -4.52 5.65
C MET A 42 15.91 -3.69 5.28
N MET A 43 16.98 -4.32 4.79
CA MET A 43 18.21 -3.67 4.37
C MET A 43 18.01 -2.88 3.08
N THR A 44 18.85 -1.87 2.86
CA THR A 44 18.94 -1.21 1.55
C THR A 44 19.46 -2.17 0.47
N ASP A 45 18.90 -2.07 -0.75
CA ASP A 45 19.39 -2.79 -1.94
C ASP A 45 20.49 -2.02 -2.69
N ASP A 46 21.16 -1.07 -2.03
CA ASP A 46 22.31 -0.33 -2.59
C ASP A 46 23.50 -1.28 -2.86
N PRO A 47 23.89 -1.50 -4.13
CA PRO A 47 24.97 -2.42 -4.49
C PRO A 47 26.32 -2.05 -3.87
N ASP A 48 26.61 -0.76 -3.71
CA ASP A 48 27.90 -0.32 -3.16
C ASP A 48 27.96 -0.58 -1.65
N ALA A 49 26.88 -0.28 -0.92
CA ALA A 49 26.78 -0.58 0.51
C ALA A 49 26.88 -2.09 0.77
N ARG A 50 26.21 -2.90 -0.05
CA ARG A 50 26.23 -4.36 0.05
C ARG A 50 27.60 -4.94 -0.31
N ARG A 51 28.30 -4.40 -1.31
CA ARG A 51 29.66 -4.81 -1.65
C ARG A 51 30.62 -4.57 -0.49
N VAL A 52 30.56 -3.37 0.12
CA VAL A 52 31.41 -3.04 1.28
C VAL A 52 31.13 -3.98 2.44
N TYR A 53 29.85 -4.30 2.70
CA TYR A 53 29.48 -5.28 3.72
C TYR A 53 30.07 -6.67 3.45
N LEU A 54 29.84 -7.23 2.26
CA LEU A 54 30.34 -8.57 1.91
C LEU A 54 31.87 -8.66 1.97
N GLN A 55 32.59 -7.63 1.53
CA GLN A 55 34.05 -7.56 1.66
C GLN A 55 34.51 -7.52 3.11
N THR A 56 33.73 -6.89 3.99
CA THR A 56 34.04 -6.80 5.41
C THR A 56 33.88 -8.15 6.08
N ILE A 57 32.80 -8.87 5.77
CA ILE A 57 32.56 -10.23 6.28
C ILE A 57 33.64 -11.20 5.79
N ASP A 58 34.05 -11.10 4.53
CA ASP A 58 35.12 -11.91 3.94
C ASP A 58 36.50 -11.65 4.58
N THR A 59 36.79 -10.39 4.97
CA THR A 59 38.10 -10.02 5.53
C THR A 59 38.18 -10.22 7.04
N TYR A 60 37.14 -9.82 7.78
CA TYR A 60 37.16 -9.71 9.25
C TYR A 60 36.28 -10.75 9.95
N GLY A 61 35.58 -11.59 9.19
CA GLY A 61 34.65 -12.60 9.70
C GLY A 61 33.22 -12.08 9.89
N THR A 62 32.35 -12.98 10.34
CA THR A 62 30.91 -12.74 10.44
C THR A 62 30.53 -11.76 11.56
N ASP A 63 29.54 -10.89 11.30
CA ASP A 63 28.83 -10.11 12.33
C ASP A 63 27.70 -10.92 13.00
N GLN A 64 27.50 -12.17 12.57
CA GLN A 64 26.48 -13.05 13.12
C GLN A 64 26.99 -13.76 14.38
N VAL A 65 26.55 -13.25 15.51
CA VAL A 65 26.82 -13.83 16.83
C VAL A 65 25.53 -14.33 17.44
N THR A 66 25.56 -15.57 17.93
CA THR A 66 24.53 -16.07 18.84
C THR A 66 25.05 -15.96 20.25
N VAL A 67 24.37 -15.19 21.09
CA VAL A 67 24.77 -14.96 22.47
C VAL A 67 23.93 -15.84 23.38
N LEU A 68 24.59 -16.69 24.16
CA LEU A 68 23.99 -17.39 25.27
C LEU A 68 24.20 -16.57 26.54
N TYR A 69 23.14 -15.95 27.05
CA TYR A 69 23.18 -15.20 28.30
C TYR A 69 22.95 -16.13 29.48
N ILE A 70 23.83 -16.06 30.47
CA ILE A 70 23.77 -16.84 31.72
C ILE A 70 23.93 -15.88 32.90
N GLU A 71 23.09 -16.02 33.92
CA GLU A 71 23.11 -15.22 35.14
C GLU A 71 22.91 -16.08 36.38
N ASP A 72 23.77 -15.91 37.37
CA ASP A 72 23.68 -16.54 38.68
C ASP A 72 24.50 -15.76 39.74
N GLU A 73 24.01 -15.71 40.98
CA GLU A 73 24.76 -15.03 42.06
C GLU A 73 26.08 -15.75 42.38
N ALA A 74 26.11 -17.08 42.24
CA ALA A 74 27.27 -17.92 42.46
C ALA A 74 27.96 -18.32 41.14
N LEU A 75 27.91 -17.47 40.11
CA LEU A 75 28.45 -17.77 38.77
C LEU A 75 29.90 -18.27 38.80
N PHE A 76 30.74 -17.70 39.66
CA PHE A 76 32.14 -18.08 39.85
C PHE A 76 32.31 -19.10 40.99
N SER A 77 31.52 -20.19 40.97
CA SER A 77 31.78 -21.36 41.80
C SER A 77 32.31 -22.52 40.93
N PRO A 78 33.11 -23.44 41.49
CA PRO A 78 33.64 -24.60 40.75
C PRO A 78 32.56 -25.36 39.98
N ASP A 79 31.43 -25.65 40.64
CA ASP A 79 30.32 -26.41 40.05
C ASP A 79 29.65 -25.68 38.86
N ARG A 80 29.54 -24.34 38.92
CA ARG A 80 28.92 -23.53 37.85
C ARG A 80 29.86 -23.34 36.68
N LEU A 81 31.14 -23.13 36.97
CA LEU A 81 32.17 -22.97 35.97
C LEU A 81 32.34 -24.28 35.18
N LEU A 82 32.30 -25.44 35.84
CA LEU A 82 32.31 -26.73 35.17
C LEU A 82 31.15 -26.89 34.17
N ASP A 83 29.92 -26.50 34.56
CA ASP A 83 28.77 -26.53 33.66
C ASP A 83 28.96 -25.63 32.43
N LEU A 84 29.58 -24.47 32.62
CA LEU A 84 29.85 -23.51 31.54
C LEU A 84 30.89 -24.06 30.56
N GLU A 85 31.90 -24.77 31.04
CA GLU A 85 32.90 -25.41 30.19
C GLU A 85 32.26 -26.53 29.37
N GLU A 86 31.52 -27.44 30.02
CA GLU A 86 30.84 -28.54 29.33
C GLU A 86 29.89 -28.01 28.25
N LEU A 87 29.13 -26.95 28.58
CA LEU A 87 28.26 -26.29 27.62
C LEU A 87 29.04 -25.65 26.46
N ALA A 88 30.15 -24.96 26.73
CA ALA A 88 30.97 -24.36 25.69
C ALA A 88 31.53 -25.43 24.73
N PHE A 89 32.01 -26.55 25.26
CA PHE A 89 32.51 -27.68 24.46
C PHE A 89 31.41 -28.31 23.60
N GLN A 90 30.24 -28.58 24.20
CA GLN A 90 29.07 -29.12 23.47
C GLN A 90 28.58 -28.17 22.37
N LEU A 91 28.69 -26.85 22.58
CA LEU A 91 28.36 -25.85 21.56
C LEU A 91 29.36 -25.86 20.40
N GLU A 92 30.66 -26.06 20.65
CA GLU A 92 31.68 -26.16 19.60
C GLU A 92 31.53 -27.42 18.74
N GLU A 93 30.98 -28.50 19.29
CA GLU A 93 30.69 -29.73 18.54
C GLU A 93 29.47 -29.60 17.60
N LEU A 94 28.67 -28.53 17.73
CA LEU A 94 27.50 -28.35 16.87
C LEU A 94 27.91 -28.05 15.41
N PRO A 95 27.25 -28.68 14.42
CA PRO A 95 27.55 -28.43 13.01
C PRO A 95 27.45 -26.95 12.64
N GLY A 96 28.49 -26.42 11.98
CA GLY A 96 28.55 -25.03 11.50
C GLY A 96 28.90 -23.99 12.58
N VAL A 97 29.13 -24.41 13.82
CA VAL A 97 29.79 -23.57 14.82
C VAL A 97 31.29 -23.54 14.52
N VAL A 98 31.83 -22.35 14.31
CA VAL A 98 33.26 -22.15 14.01
C VAL A 98 34.06 -21.99 15.29
N ARG A 99 33.48 -21.28 16.26
CA ARG A 99 34.13 -20.94 17.53
C ARG A 99 33.11 -20.56 18.58
N VAL A 100 33.35 -20.94 19.83
CA VAL A 100 32.62 -20.40 20.98
C VAL A 100 33.58 -19.53 21.80
N GLU A 101 33.28 -18.24 21.88
CA GLU A 101 34.02 -17.33 22.73
C GLU A 101 33.38 -17.28 24.11
N SER A 102 34.17 -17.63 25.12
CA SER A 102 33.76 -17.75 26.52
C SER A 102 34.91 -17.37 27.44
N ILE A 103 34.70 -17.38 28.76
CA ILE A 103 35.78 -17.23 29.74
C ILE A 103 36.89 -18.29 29.58
N TYR A 104 36.61 -19.40 28.90
CA TYR A 104 37.57 -20.47 28.63
C TYR A 104 38.40 -20.30 27.37
N SER A 105 37.98 -19.41 26.46
CA SER A 105 38.60 -19.24 25.15
C SER A 105 38.97 -17.79 24.83
N VAL A 106 38.50 -16.81 25.63
CA VAL A 106 38.88 -15.41 25.50
C VAL A 106 40.36 -15.21 25.81
N SER A 107 41.09 -14.59 24.87
CA SER A 107 42.51 -14.32 24.99
C SER A 107 42.77 -13.30 26.11
N ASP A 108 43.58 -13.72 27.09
CA ASP A 108 44.05 -12.95 28.23
C ASP A 108 45.58 -12.80 28.12
N PHE A 109 46.06 -11.57 28.27
CA PHE A 109 47.49 -11.27 28.18
C PHE A 109 48.02 -11.03 29.60
N ARG A 110 49.13 -11.68 29.95
CA ARG A 110 49.65 -11.70 31.32
C ARG A 110 51.11 -11.32 31.35
N GLY A 111 51.46 -10.32 32.15
CA GLY A 111 52.86 -10.07 32.51
C GLY A 111 53.33 -11.03 33.60
N GLU A 112 54.19 -11.99 33.27
CA GLU A 112 54.84 -12.90 34.25
C GLU A 112 56.36 -12.83 34.09
N ASP A 113 57.08 -12.47 35.17
CA ASP A 113 58.55 -12.46 35.25
C ASP A 113 59.28 -11.72 34.10
N GLY A 114 58.69 -10.62 33.61
CA GLY A 114 59.25 -9.83 32.50
C GLY A 114 58.99 -10.43 31.11
N SER A 115 58.13 -11.44 31.01
CA SER A 115 57.62 -12.02 29.76
C SER A 115 56.11 -11.82 29.64
N LEU A 116 55.60 -11.75 28.41
CA LEU A 116 54.16 -11.74 28.14
C LEU A 116 53.71 -13.16 27.81
N ARG A 117 52.73 -13.67 28.55
CA ARG A 117 52.01 -14.89 28.21
C ARG A 117 50.66 -14.54 27.61
N SER A 118 50.40 -15.10 26.43
CA SER A 118 49.08 -15.13 25.80
C SER A 118 48.44 -16.49 26.05
N GLY A 119 47.17 -16.52 26.41
CA GLY A 119 46.39 -17.74 26.58
C GLY A 119 44.97 -17.43 27.04
N PRO A 120 44.11 -18.44 27.20
CA PRO A 120 42.76 -18.21 27.71
C PRO A 120 42.77 -17.66 29.14
N LEU A 121 41.76 -16.85 29.50
CA LEU A 121 41.56 -16.39 30.88
C LEU A 121 41.52 -17.57 31.86
N MET A 122 40.84 -18.65 31.49
CA MET A 122 40.75 -19.87 32.29
C MET A 122 40.85 -21.09 31.37
N PRO A 123 41.99 -21.79 31.29
CA PRO A 123 42.13 -22.97 30.42
C PRO A 123 41.39 -24.23 30.92
N TRP A 124 41.08 -24.32 32.22
CA TRP A 124 40.36 -25.43 32.84
C TRP A 124 39.53 -24.91 34.02
N PRO A 125 38.42 -25.57 34.39
CA PRO A 125 37.57 -25.17 35.50
C PRO A 125 38.34 -25.24 36.83
N PRO A 126 38.07 -24.33 37.79
CA PRO A 126 38.80 -24.30 39.05
C PRO A 126 38.44 -25.51 39.92
N ASP A 127 39.45 -26.11 40.56
CA ASP A 127 39.26 -27.25 41.46
C ASP A 127 38.65 -26.85 42.82
N ASP A 128 38.82 -25.58 43.21
CA ASP A 128 38.42 -25.05 44.51
C ASP A 128 37.90 -23.60 44.43
N GLU A 129 37.23 -23.17 45.51
CA GLU A 129 36.66 -21.82 45.65
C GLU A 129 37.72 -20.70 45.59
N GLN A 130 38.98 -20.98 45.96
CA GLN A 130 40.04 -19.99 45.92
C GLN A 130 40.42 -19.70 44.47
N GLN A 131 40.64 -20.73 43.66
CA GLN A 131 40.91 -20.60 42.22
C GLN A 131 39.74 -19.92 41.49
N ALA A 132 38.49 -20.24 41.87
CA ALA A 132 37.31 -19.59 41.29
C ALA A 132 37.25 -18.09 41.64
N THR A 133 37.63 -17.72 42.87
CA THR A 133 37.73 -16.32 43.30
C THR A 133 38.85 -15.57 42.57
N GLU A 134 40.01 -16.20 42.37
CA GLU A 134 41.12 -15.62 41.60
C GLU A 134 40.72 -15.37 40.15
N ALA A 135 40.02 -16.33 39.54
CA ALA A 135 39.47 -16.16 38.20
C ALA A 135 38.44 -15.03 38.12
N LYS A 136 37.55 -14.90 39.12
CA LYS A 136 36.61 -13.78 39.21
C LYS A 136 37.34 -12.44 39.26
N GLN A 137 38.32 -12.30 40.15
CA GLN A 137 39.10 -11.07 40.28
C GLN A 137 39.80 -10.72 38.96
N ARG A 138 40.31 -11.73 38.26
CA ARG A 138 40.98 -11.58 36.97
C ARG A 138 40.03 -11.15 35.85
N ALA A 139 38.87 -11.79 35.75
CA ALA A 139 37.85 -11.41 34.78
C ALA A 139 37.40 -9.95 34.99
N LEU A 140 37.29 -9.53 36.26
CA LEU A 140 36.87 -8.18 36.64
C LEU A 140 37.98 -7.12 36.49
N SER A 141 39.26 -7.50 36.58
CA SER A 141 40.38 -6.58 36.36
C SER A 141 40.67 -6.34 34.88
N ASN A 142 40.36 -7.32 34.01
CA ASN A 142 40.55 -7.19 32.57
C ASN A 142 39.41 -6.36 31.95
N THR A 143 39.71 -5.14 31.52
CA THR A 143 38.72 -4.21 30.93
C THR A 143 38.12 -4.69 29.61
N MET A 144 38.77 -5.62 28.91
CA MET A 144 38.24 -6.24 27.68
C MET A 144 37.23 -7.36 27.98
N ILE A 145 37.19 -7.87 29.21
CA ILE A 145 36.29 -8.95 29.66
C ILE A 145 35.17 -8.39 30.53
N ALA A 146 35.51 -7.56 31.51
CA ALA A 146 34.57 -6.91 32.42
C ALA A 146 33.66 -5.92 31.68
N GLY A 147 32.35 -6.07 31.83
CA GLY A 147 31.32 -5.33 31.10
C GLY A 147 31.12 -5.78 29.65
N HIS A 148 31.80 -6.83 29.20
CA HIS A 148 31.85 -7.26 27.81
C HIS A 148 31.42 -8.71 27.63
N LEU A 149 32.13 -9.63 28.30
CA LEU A 149 31.85 -11.06 28.35
C LEU A 149 31.34 -11.49 29.74
N VAL A 150 31.72 -10.75 30.78
CA VAL A 150 31.29 -10.92 32.17
C VAL A 150 30.76 -9.57 32.67
N SER A 151 29.65 -9.56 33.39
CA SER A 151 29.09 -8.33 33.94
C SER A 151 30.01 -7.70 34.98
N LYS A 152 29.91 -6.38 35.20
CA LYS A 152 30.80 -5.65 36.14
C LYS A 152 30.69 -6.11 37.60
N ASP A 153 29.59 -6.75 37.98
CA ASP A 153 29.35 -7.36 39.29
C ASP A 153 29.77 -8.84 39.34
N GLY A 154 30.13 -9.44 38.19
CA GLY A 154 30.55 -10.83 38.07
C GLY A 154 29.43 -11.85 38.31
N THR A 155 28.17 -11.47 38.08
CA THR A 155 26.99 -12.35 38.25
C THR A 155 26.38 -12.81 36.94
N ALA A 156 26.79 -12.24 35.80
CA ALA A 156 26.35 -12.68 34.49
C ALA A 156 27.53 -12.86 33.53
N THR A 157 27.39 -13.80 32.59
CA THR A 157 28.35 -14.01 31.51
C THR A 157 27.62 -14.37 30.21
N SER A 158 28.32 -14.21 29.09
CA SER A 158 27.85 -14.60 27.77
C SER A 158 28.76 -15.63 27.12
N LEU A 159 28.19 -16.65 26.48
CA LEU A 159 28.89 -17.48 25.50
C LEU A 159 28.53 -16.98 24.10
N ASN A 160 29.51 -16.44 23.38
CA ASN A 160 29.33 -15.91 22.03
C ASN A 160 29.67 -17.01 21.01
N VAL A 161 28.63 -17.58 20.40
CA VAL A 161 28.74 -18.64 19.40
C VAL A 161 28.82 -18.01 18.01
N PHE A 162 29.97 -18.15 17.36
CA PHE A 162 30.19 -17.71 15.99
C PHE A 162 29.88 -18.85 15.03
N VAL A 163 29.03 -18.58 14.06
CA VAL A 163 28.53 -19.60 13.13
C VAL A 163 28.79 -19.22 11.70
N GLU A 164 29.20 -20.20 10.92
CA GLU A 164 29.28 -20.11 9.47
C GLU A 164 28.19 -21.02 8.89
N PRO A 165 27.08 -20.44 8.41
CA PRO A 165 25.92 -21.22 8.00
C PRO A 165 26.24 -22.08 6.79
N ASP A 166 25.77 -23.33 6.77
CA ASP A 166 25.83 -24.17 5.58
C ASP A 166 24.91 -23.56 4.49
N PRO A 167 25.47 -23.09 3.36
CA PRO A 167 24.66 -22.49 2.29
C PRO A 167 23.69 -23.48 1.63
N ASN A 168 23.85 -24.79 1.85
CA ASN A 168 22.99 -25.83 1.29
C ASN A 168 21.84 -26.26 2.22
N ASP A 169 21.86 -25.87 3.51
CA ASP A 169 20.81 -26.21 4.48
C ASP A 169 19.91 -25.00 4.80
N PRO A 170 18.75 -24.85 4.14
CA PRO A 170 17.85 -23.73 4.39
C PRO A 170 17.27 -23.70 5.81
N ASP A 171 17.28 -24.83 6.52
CA ASP A 171 16.80 -24.95 7.90
C ASP A 171 17.92 -24.91 8.95
N TYR A 172 19.17 -24.63 8.53
CA TYR A 172 20.34 -24.60 9.40
C TYR A 172 20.10 -23.81 10.69
N TYR A 173 19.62 -22.58 10.57
CA TYR A 173 19.36 -21.70 11.72
C TYR A 173 18.31 -22.24 12.69
N ASN A 174 17.26 -22.88 12.18
CA ASN A 174 16.20 -23.46 13.00
C ASN A 174 16.74 -24.69 13.77
N LYS A 175 17.52 -25.54 13.10
CA LYS A 175 18.16 -26.71 13.71
C LYS A 175 19.18 -26.30 14.77
N LEU A 176 20.01 -25.30 14.47
CA LEU A 176 21.00 -24.76 15.41
C LEU A 176 20.31 -24.18 16.65
N ALA A 177 19.31 -23.31 16.48
CA ALA A 177 18.59 -22.71 17.61
C ALA A 177 17.91 -23.78 18.49
N ALA A 178 17.32 -24.82 17.88
CA ALA A 178 16.72 -25.94 18.60
C ALA A 178 17.76 -26.80 19.34
N SER A 179 18.94 -27.00 18.74
CA SER A 179 20.05 -27.72 19.37
C SER A 179 20.56 -26.97 20.59
N ILE A 180 20.78 -25.65 20.47
CA ILE A 180 21.17 -24.80 21.59
C ILE A 180 20.09 -24.81 22.69
N GLU A 181 18.79 -24.69 22.37
CA GLU A 181 17.73 -24.84 23.38
C GLU A 181 17.81 -26.19 24.11
N THR A 182 18.08 -27.27 23.38
CA THR A 182 18.17 -28.62 23.95
C THR A 182 19.33 -28.75 24.94
N LEU A 183 20.48 -28.14 24.64
CA LEU A 183 21.65 -28.13 25.53
C LEU A 183 21.42 -27.30 26.80
N ILE A 184 20.69 -26.17 26.71
CA ILE A 184 20.46 -25.32 27.89
C ILE A 184 19.30 -25.78 28.78
N LEU A 185 18.38 -26.63 28.29
CA LEU A 185 17.24 -27.12 29.07
C LEU A 185 17.63 -27.70 30.44
N PRO A 186 18.60 -28.63 30.58
CA PRO A 186 18.99 -29.17 31.88
C PRO A 186 19.67 -28.14 32.79
N LEU A 187 20.20 -27.06 32.23
CA LEU A 187 20.91 -26.01 32.99
C LEU A 187 19.97 -24.92 33.51
N ARG A 188 18.69 -24.90 33.10
CA ARG A 188 17.70 -23.90 33.55
C ARG A 188 17.35 -23.97 35.02
N ASP A 189 17.44 -25.15 35.62
CA ASP A 189 17.23 -25.32 37.07
C ASP A 189 18.51 -25.03 37.87
N ARG A 190 19.65 -24.96 37.16
CA ARG A 190 20.96 -24.72 37.75
C ARG A 190 21.23 -23.22 37.82
N PHE A 191 21.11 -22.48 36.72
CA PHE A 191 21.37 -21.03 36.71
C PHE A 191 20.09 -20.24 36.96
N SER A 192 20.22 -19.10 37.67
CA SER A 192 19.09 -18.19 37.92
C SER A 192 18.40 -17.72 36.62
N LYS A 193 19.18 -17.45 35.56
CA LYS A 193 18.66 -17.28 34.20
C LYS A 193 19.63 -17.85 33.17
N ILE A 194 19.09 -18.53 32.15
CA ILE A 194 19.85 -18.96 30.97
C ILE A 194 18.98 -18.93 29.71
N PHE A 195 19.43 -18.24 28.68
CA PHE A 195 18.72 -18.16 27.40
C PHE A 195 19.64 -17.77 26.24
N GLN A 196 19.24 -18.15 25.01
CA GLN A 196 19.90 -17.69 23.79
C GLN A 196 19.23 -16.44 23.20
N LEU A 197 20.05 -15.64 22.52
CA LEU A 197 19.72 -14.51 21.68
C LEU A 197 20.62 -14.51 20.44
N GLY A 198 20.19 -13.85 19.37
CA GLY A 198 20.94 -13.75 18.13
C GLY A 198 20.17 -14.28 16.93
N ASN A 199 20.81 -14.26 15.77
CA ASN A 199 20.16 -14.48 14.47
C ASN A 199 19.39 -15.83 14.37
N PRO A 200 19.96 -16.99 14.80
CA PRO A 200 19.24 -18.26 14.71
C PRO A 200 17.93 -18.29 15.51
N TYR A 201 17.97 -17.76 16.74
CA TYR A 201 16.79 -17.67 17.60
C TYR A 201 15.76 -16.67 17.06
N PHE A 202 16.19 -15.49 16.60
CA PHE A 202 15.29 -14.51 15.97
C PHE A 202 14.59 -15.11 14.75
N ARG A 203 15.32 -15.81 13.87
CA ARG A 203 14.75 -16.47 12.68
C ARG A 203 13.70 -17.51 13.06
N THR A 204 14.02 -18.37 14.03
CA THR A 204 13.09 -19.39 14.52
C THR A 204 11.84 -18.75 15.14
N ALA A 205 12.01 -17.69 15.93
CA ALA A 205 10.92 -16.94 16.54
C ALA A 205 10.02 -16.26 15.48
N ILE A 206 10.61 -15.64 14.45
CA ILE A 206 9.89 -15.05 13.32
C ILE A 206 9.11 -16.13 12.57
N ALA A 207 9.76 -17.24 12.19
CA ALA A 207 9.12 -18.33 11.46
C ALA A 207 7.92 -18.91 12.21
N ASN A 208 8.08 -19.22 13.50
CA ASN A 208 7.00 -19.75 14.33
C ASN A 208 5.84 -18.75 14.48
N THR A 209 6.17 -17.47 14.67
CA THR A 209 5.18 -16.39 14.78
C THR A 209 4.40 -16.23 13.47
N MET A 210 5.10 -16.30 12.33
CA MET A 210 4.50 -16.27 11.00
C MET A 210 3.51 -17.42 10.78
N LEU A 211 3.89 -18.65 11.11
CA LEU A 211 3.00 -19.81 10.98
C LEU A 211 1.75 -19.68 11.87
N GLN A 212 1.92 -19.20 13.11
CA GLN A 212 0.80 -18.93 14.01
C GLN A 212 -0.13 -17.84 13.48
N ASP A 213 0.43 -16.77 12.91
CA ASP A 213 -0.36 -15.69 12.31
C ASP A 213 -1.14 -16.20 11.09
N GLN A 214 -0.58 -17.03 10.20
CA GLN A 214 -1.36 -17.62 9.10
C GLN A 214 -2.51 -18.50 9.58
N ALA A 215 -2.26 -19.34 10.59
CA ALA A 215 -3.28 -20.21 11.16
C ALA A 215 -4.42 -19.44 11.85
N ARG A 216 -4.21 -18.17 12.22
CA ARG A 216 -5.21 -17.30 12.86
C ARG A 216 -5.84 -16.29 11.91
N LEU A 217 -5.04 -15.54 11.18
CA LEU A 217 -5.48 -14.40 10.37
C LEU A 217 -6.29 -14.84 9.15
N ILE A 218 -5.89 -15.89 8.43
CA ILE A 218 -6.62 -16.33 7.23
C ILE A 218 -8.05 -16.80 7.58
N PRO A 219 -8.25 -17.72 8.55
CA PRO A 219 -9.61 -18.10 8.96
C PRO A 219 -10.41 -16.93 9.52
N LEU A 220 -9.77 -16.03 10.26
CA LEU A 220 -10.44 -14.86 10.84
C LEU A 220 -10.86 -13.86 9.75
N SER A 221 -10.03 -13.62 8.73
CA SER A 221 -10.38 -12.79 7.58
C SER A 221 -11.56 -13.38 6.80
N ALA A 222 -11.54 -14.70 6.56
CA ALA A 222 -12.65 -15.40 5.92
C ALA A 222 -13.94 -15.33 6.77
N LEU A 223 -13.83 -15.50 8.09
CA LEU A 223 -14.96 -15.39 9.01
C LEU A 223 -15.56 -13.98 9.00
N VAL A 224 -14.73 -12.95 9.10
CA VAL A 224 -15.18 -11.54 9.05
C VAL A 224 -15.81 -11.22 7.71
N LEU A 225 -15.25 -11.71 6.61
CA LEU A 225 -15.85 -11.58 5.28
C LEU A 225 -17.24 -12.23 5.25
N VAL A 226 -17.37 -13.48 5.69
CA VAL A 226 -18.66 -14.21 5.71
C VAL A 226 -19.68 -13.47 6.58
N ILE A 227 -19.30 -13.04 7.77
CA ILE A 227 -20.18 -12.26 8.66
C ILE A 227 -20.67 -10.99 7.95
N THR A 228 -19.76 -10.26 7.31
CA THR A 228 -20.10 -9.01 6.64
C THR A 228 -21.03 -9.25 5.46
N LEU A 229 -20.73 -10.25 4.64
CA LEU A 229 -21.58 -10.65 3.50
C LEU A 229 -22.96 -11.12 3.94
N LEU A 230 -23.06 -11.88 5.04
CA LEU A 230 -24.34 -12.31 5.59
C LEU A 230 -25.17 -11.13 6.10
N LEU A 231 -24.54 -10.15 6.77
CA LEU A 231 -25.21 -8.93 7.21
C LEU A 231 -25.73 -8.11 6.02
N MET A 232 -24.97 -8.04 4.92
CA MET A 232 -25.29 -7.23 3.74
C MET A 232 -26.32 -7.88 2.80
N THR A 233 -26.09 -9.14 2.43
CA THR A 233 -26.87 -9.88 1.43
C THR A 233 -28.03 -10.65 2.05
N ARG A 234 -27.99 -10.90 3.37
CA ARG A 234 -28.94 -11.77 4.10
C ARG A 234 -29.13 -13.14 3.46
N SER A 235 -28.13 -13.63 2.71
CA SER A 235 -28.20 -14.87 1.93
C SER A 235 -26.89 -15.65 2.05
N ILE A 236 -26.99 -16.90 2.53
CA ILE A 236 -25.84 -17.81 2.65
C ILE A 236 -25.25 -18.11 1.26
N SER A 237 -26.11 -18.28 0.25
CA SER A 237 -25.67 -18.50 -1.14
C SER A 237 -24.89 -17.31 -1.71
N GLY A 238 -25.16 -16.08 -1.24
CA GLY A 238 -24.42 -14.89 -1.62
C GLY A 238 -23.03 -14.81 -0.98
N ALA A 239 -22.85 -15.43 0.19
CA ALA A 239 -21.58 -15.42 0.93
C ALA A 239 -20.56 -16.45 0.45
N ILE A 240 -21.01 -17.56 -0.14
CA ILE A 240 -20.12 -18.63 -0.66
C ILE A 240 -19.32 -18.14 -1.86
N LEU A 241 -19.93 -17.33 -2.73
CA LEU A 241 -19.32 -16.89 -3.98
C LEU A 241 -18.02 -16.09 -3.75
N PRO A 242 -17.99 -15.04 -2.90
CA PRO A 242 -16.76 -14.32 -2.60
C PRO A 242 -15.67 -15.18 -1.93
N LEU A 243 -16.05 -16.23 -1.21
CA LEU A 243 -15.10 -17.15 -0.61
C LEU A 243 -14.42 -18.03 -1.68
N LEU A 244 -15.17 -18.44 -2.71
CA LEU A 244 -14.64 -19.24 -3.82
C LEU A 244 -13.71 -18.42 -4.73
N THR A 245 -14.11 -17.19 -5.08
CA THR A 245 -13.28 -16.26 -5.87
C THR A 245 -11.99 -15.95 -5.11
N ALA A 246 -12.10 -15.47 -3.86
CA ALA A 246 -10.93 -15.14 -3.04
C ALA A 246 -10.02 -16.35 -2.79
N GLY A 247 -10.57 -17.52 -2.44
CA GLY A 247 -9.78 -18.72 -2.19
C GLY A 247 -8.99 -19.17 -3.43
N THR A 248 -9.61 -19.08 -4.62
CA THR A 248 -8.93 -19.37 -5.89
C THR A 248 -7.83 -18.35 -6.18
N SER A 249 -8.10 -17.06 -5.95
CA SER A 249 -7.12 -15.97 -6.12
C SER A 249 -5.92 -16.14 -5.19
N VAL A 250 -6.14 -16.53 -3.93
CA VAL A 250 -5.07 -16.82 -2.96
C VAL A 250 -4.21 -17.99 -3.44
N ALA A 251 -4.81 -19.08 -3.92
CA ALA A 251 -4.07 -20.24 -4.43
C ALA A 251 -3.20 -19.88 -5.65
N TRP A 252 -3.75 -19.10 -6.58
CA TRP A 252 -2.99 -18.64 -7.77
C TRP A 252 -1.88 -17.66 -7.39
N THR A 253 -2.12 -16.79 -6.42
CA THR A 253 -1.10 -15.85 -5.92
C THR A 253 0.04 -16.57 -5.24
N ALA A 254 -0.25 -17.57 -4.40
CA ALA A 254 0.78 -18.37 -3.76
C ALA A 254 1.62 -19.16 -4.79
N ALA A 255 0.99 -19.71 -5.83
CA ALA A 255 1.71 -20.35 -6.94
C ALA A 255 2.59 -19.36 -7.73
N PHE A 256 2.09 -18.14 -7.97
CA PHE A 256 2.88 -17.07 -8.59
C PHE A 256 4.08 -16.68 -7.72
N MET A 257 3.91 -16.56 -6.40
CA MET A 257 5.00 -16.24 -5.49
C MET A 257 6.14 -17.25 -5.61
N VAL A 258 5.83 -18.55 -5.69
CA VAL A 258 6.84 -19.60 -5.90
C VAL A 258 7.56 -19.43 -7.23
N GLN A 259 6.81 -19.22 -8.32
CA GLN A 259 7.40 -19.07 -9.67
C GLN A 259 8.24 -17.80 -9.81
N ALA A 260 7.83 -16.72 -9.15
CA ALA A 260 8.54 -15.44 -9.13
C ALA A 260 9.70 -15.41 -8.12
N GLY A 261 9.91 -16.48 -7.35
CA GLY A 261 10.95 -16.53 -6.31
C GLY A 261 10.69 -15.59 -5.13
N ILE A 262 9.42 -15.24 -4.88
CA ILE A 262 8.99 -14.38 -3.77
C ILE A 262 8.74 -15.26 -2.53
N PRO A 263 9.55 -15.14 -1.48
CA PRO A 263 9.33 -15.91 -0.26
C PRO A 263 8.18 -15.34 0.58
N LEU A 264 7.66 -16.18 1.49
CA LEU A 264 6.87 -15.72 2.62
C LEU A 264 7.80 -15.03 3.62
N ASN A 265 7.57 -13.75 3.87
CA ASN A 265 8.28 -12.90 4.83
C ASN A 265 7.25 -12.17 5.72
N ILE A 266 7.73 -11.32 6.63
CA ILE A 266 6.88 -10.60 7.61
C ILE A 266 5.74 -9.81 6.94
N LEU A 267 5.92 -9.31 5.72
CA LEU A 267 4.88 -8.54 5.00
C LEU A 267 4.11 -9.38 3.98
N THR A 268 4.74 -10.26 3.21
CA THR A 268 4.02 -11.06 2.20
C THR A 268 3.04 -12.06 2.84
N ILE A 269 3.20 -12.36 4.13
CA ILE A 269 2.29 -13.22 4.89
C ILE A 269 0.86 -12.67 5.01
N ILE A 270 0.66 -11.35 4.91
CA ILE A 270 -0.69 -10.75 4.98
C ILE A 270 -1.41 -10.73 3.63
N VAL A 271 -0.72 -11.02 2.52
CA VAL A 271 -1.28 -10.98 1.16
C VAL A 271 -2.52 -11.86 1.01
N PRO A 272 -2.57 -13.11 1.52
CA PRO A 272 -3.78 -13.93 1.47
C PRO A 272 -4.99 -13.28 2.15
N SER A 273 -4.82 -12.76 3.37
CA SER A 273 -5.88 -12.05 4.11
C SER A 273 -6.34 -10.80 3.37
N LEU A 274 -5.41 -10.07 2.75
CA LEU A 274 -5.70 -8.87 1.99
C LEU A 274 -6.51 -9.17 0.71
N ILE A 275 -6.17 -10.24 -0.01
CA ILE A 275 -6.93 -10.69 -1.19
C ILE A 275 -8.34 -11.13 -0.80
N ILE A 276 -8.51 -11.81 0.33
CA ILE A 276 -9.83 -12.20 0.84
C ILE A 276 -10.70 -10.98 1.10
N VAL A 277 -10.14 -9.95 1.73
CA VAL A 277 -10.89 -8.75 2.10
C VAL A 277 -11.17 -7.87 0.87
N ILE A 278 -10.12 -7.46 0.15
CA ILE A 278 -10.25 -6.54 -0.99
C ILE A 278 -10.93 -7.23 -2.16
N GLY A 279 -10.55 -8.47 -2.50
CA GLY A 279 -11.10 -9.15 -3.67
C GLY A 279 -12.59 -9.49 -3.59
N SER A 280 -13.20 -9.33 -2.42
CA SER A 280 -14.64 -9.50 -2.23
C SER A 280 -15.47 -8.27 -2.64
N THR A 281 -14.85 -7.10 -2.82
CA THR A 281 -15.58 -5.87 -3.13
C THR A 281 -16.25 -5.95 -4.51
N GLU A 282 -15.54 -6.42 -5.53
CA GLU A 282 -16.13 -6.57 -6.87
C GLU A 282 -17.27 -7.57 -6.89
N ASP A 283 -17.18 -8.63 -6.09
CA ASP A 283 -18.24 -9.61 -5.95
C ASP A 283 -19.50 -9.00 -5.32
N ILE A 284 -19.34 -8.12 -4.32
CA ILE A 284 -20.45 -7.38 -3.69
C ILE A 284 -21.13 -6.45 -4.70
N HIS A 285 -20.38 -5.69 -5.49
CA HIS A 285 -20.95 -4.80 -6.50
C HIS A 285 -21.69 -5.58 -7.59
N LEU A 286 -21.13 -6.68 -8.09
CA LEU A 286 -21.80 -7.57 -9.05
C LEU A 286 -23.09 -8.15 -8.48
N LEU A 287 -23.07 -8.65 -7.25
CA LEU A 287 -24.26 -9.19 -6.60
C LEU A 287 -25.34 -8.13 -6.42
N SER A 288 -24.98 -6.93 -5.97
CA SER A 288 -25.91 -5.81 -5.82
C SER A 288 -26.63 -5.49 -7.13
N GLU A 289 -25.88 -5.43 -8.23
CA GLU A 289 -26.41 -5.14 -9.56
C GLU A 289 -27.24 -6.27 -10.16
N TYR A 290 -26.88 -7.53 -9.88
CA TYR A 290 -27.73 -8.67 -10.18
C TYR A 290 -29.07 -8.57 -9.43
N PHE A 291 -29.06 -8.20 -8.15
CA PHE A 291 -30.30 -8.03 -7.38
C PHE A 291 -31.15 -6.85 -7.87
N GLU A 292 -30.54 -5.74 -8.27
CA GLU A 292 -31.23 -4.61 -8.93
C GLU A 292 -31.88 -5.08 -10.24
N GLY A 293 -31.11 -5.78 -11.09
CA GLY A 293 -31.61 -6.37 -12.34
C GLY A 293 -32.75 -7.36 -12.12
N MET A 294 -32.70 -8.17 -11.05
CA MET A 294 -33.78 -9.08 -10.67
C MET A 294 -35.05 -8.35 -10.24
N ASN A 295 -34.93 -7.20 -9.56
CA ASN A 295 -36.09 -6.39 -9.17
C ASN A 295 -36.75 -5.72 -10.37
N ILE A 296 -35.97 -5.34 -11.40
CA ILE A 296 -36.48 -4.69 -12.62
C ILE A 296 -37.08 -5.72 -13.59
N THR A 297 -36.34 -6.79 -13.87
CA THR A 297 -36.67 -7.72 -14.98
C THR A 297 -37.45 -8.95 -14.54
N GLY A 298 -37.35 -9.35 -13.27
CA GLY A 298 -37.96 -10.57 -12.73
C GLY A 298 -37.39 -11.89 -13.26
N ALA A 299 -36.52 -11.87 -14.29
CA ALA A 299 -35.95 -13.04 -14.93
C ALA A 299 -34.44 -13.12 -14.70
N ARG A 300 -33.95 -14.29 -14.27
CA ARG A 300 -32.53 -14.52 -13.94
C ARG A 300 -31.59 -14.16 -15.09
N ASP A 301 -31.90 -14.60 -16.31
CA ASP A 301 -31.02 -14.42 -17.47
C ASP A 301 -30.94 -12.93 -17.88
N LEU A 302 -32.07 -12.22 -17.82
CA LEU A 302 -32.11 -10.77 -18.08
C LEU A 302 -31.40 -9.99 -16.98
N ALA A 303 -31.50 -10.41 -15.72
CA ALA A 303 -30.77 -9.81 -14.61
C ALA A 303 -29.25 -10.00 -14.72
N ILE A 304 -28.79 -11.18 -15.17
CA ILE A 304 -27.37 -11.43 -15.44
C ILE A 304 -26.88 -10.55 -16.60
N GLU A 305 -27.63 -10.44 -17.70
CA GLU A 305 -27.25 -9.57 -18.82
C GLU A 305 -27.24 -8.09 -18.42
N PHE A 306 -28.19 -7.67 -17.59
CA PHE A 306 -28.23 -6.33 -16.98
C PHE A 306 -26.96 -6.07 -16.16
N MET A 307 -26.60 -6.99 -15.25
CA MET A 307 -25.38 -6.91 -14.46
C MET A 307 -24.13 -6.83 -15.35
N ILE A 308 -23.99 -7.70 -16.36
CA ILE A 308 -22.82 -7.74 -17.25
C ILE A 308 -22.67 -6.42 -18.02
N SER A 309 -23.77 -5.92 -18.60
CA SER A 309 -23.75 -4.69 -19.40
C SER A 309 -23.34 -3.48 -18.56
N LYS A 310 -23.80 -3.40 -17.31
CA LYS A 310 -23.53 -2.26 -16.41
C LYS A 310 -22.15 -2.34 -15.75
N MET A 311 -21.72 -3.53 -15.30
CA MET A 311 -20.52 -3.68 -14.47
C MET A 311 -19.23 -3.98 -15.23
N GLY A 312 -19.29 -4.48 -16.46
CA GLY A 312 -18.07 -4.99 -17.10
C GLY A 312 -16.98 -3.93 -17.36
N ILE A 313 -17.33 -2.69 -17.74
CA ILE A 313 -16.30 -1.64 -17.90
C ILE A 313 -15.81 -1.13 -16.56
N VAL A 314 -16.70 -1.03 -15.58
CA VAL A 314 -16.40 -0.53 -14.24
C VAL A 314 -15.36 -1.44 -13.58
N ILE A 315 -15.63 -2.75 -13.53
CA ILE A 315 -14.70 -3.75 -12.97
C ILE A 315 -13.35 -3.74 -13.65
N LEU A 316 -13.27 -3.46 -14.96
CA LEU A 316 -11.98 -3.39 -15.65
C LEU A 316 -11.15 -2.20 -15.16
N ILE A 317 -11.78 -1.04 -14.97
CA ILE A 317 -11.10 0.18 -14.53
C ILE A 317 -10.70 0.04 -13.07
N THR A 318 -11.58 -0.48 -12.21
CA THR A 318 -11.34 -0.65 -10.78
C THR A 318 -10.22 -1.67 -10.56
N ALA A 319 -10.27 -2.82 -11.24
CA ALA A 319 -9.20 -3.80 -11.26
C ALA A 319 -7.84 -3.18 -11.67
N LEU A 320 -7.85 -2.32 -12.69
CA LEU A 320 -6.64 -1.67 -13.17
C LEU A 320 -6.11 -0.65 -12.16
N THR A 321 -6.97 0.16 -11.53
CA THR A 321 -6.54 1.14 -10.53
C THR A 321 -6.01 0.46 -9.26
N THR A 322 -6.64 -0.61 -8.81
CA THR A 322 -6.18 -1.39 -7.66
C THR A 322 -4.86 -2.08 -7.97
N PHE A 323 -4.75 -2.74 -9.14
CA PHE A 323 -3.49 -3.32 -9.61
C PHE A 323 -2.36 -2.29 -9.62
N LEU A 324 -2.59 -1.11 -10.21
CA LEU A 324 -1.59 -0.04 -10.28
C LEU A 324 -1.27 0.54 -8.90
N GLY A 325 -2.23 0.59 -7.98
CA GLY A 325 -2.03 0.99 -6.58
C GLY A 325 -0.99 0.12 -5.89
N PHE A 326 -1.17 -1.21 -5.94
CA PHE A 326 -0.22 -2.16 -5.36
C PHE A 326 1.08 -2.27 -6.17
N ALA A 327 1.02 -2.20 -7.50
CA ALA A 327 2.19 -2.19 -8.35
C ALA A 327 3.07 -0.96 -8.12
N SER A 328 2.51 0.18 -7.71
CA SER A 328 3.31 1.39 -7.42
C SER A 328 4.31 1.17 -6.28
N ILE A 329 4.01 0.26 -5.33
CA ILE A 329 4.90 -0.10 -4.21
C ILE A 329 6.20 -0.76 -4.70
N THR A 330 6.16 -1.41 -5.88
CA THR A 330 7.34 -2.09 -6.45
C THR A 330 8.47 -1.13 -6.85
N VAL A 331 8.18 0.17 -6.91
CA VAL A 331 9.17 1.24 -7.13
C VAL A 331 10.08 1.45 -5.90
N ASN A 332 9.69 0.92 -4.74
CA ASN A 332 10.50 0.99 -3.53
C ASN A 332 11.79 0.16 -3.66
N LYS A 333 12.89 0.66 -3.09
CA LYS A 333 14.22 0.01 -3.08
C LYS A 333 14.38 -1.03 -1.97
N ILE A 334 13.36 -1.25 -1.16
CA ILE A 334 13.38 -2.28 -0.11
C ILE A 334 12.72 -3.54 -0.64
N ASP A 335 13.46 -4.64 -0.58
CA ASP A 335 13.04 -5.94 -1.10
C ASP A 335 11.72 -6.42 -0.51
N ILE A 336 11.54 -6.30 0.81
CA ILE A 336 10.31 -6.79 1.46
C ILE A 336 9.06 -6.06 0.95
N LEU A 337 9.17 -4.75 0.66
CA LEU A 337 8.08 -3.93 0.12
C LEU A 337 7.82 -4.24 -1.34
N ARG A 338 8.88 -4.41 -2.14
CA ARG A 338 8.76 -4.78 -3.56
C ARG A 338 8.11 -6.14 -3.74
N GLN A 339 8.56 -7.14 -2.96
CA GLN A 339 8.01 -8.49 -2.94
C GLN A 339 6.52 -8.49 -2.56
N PHE A 340 6.15 -7.75 -1.51
CA PHE A 340 4.75 -7.56 -1.12
C PHE A 340 3.94 -6.92 -2.25
N GLY A 341 4.43 -5.82 -2.83
CA GLY A 341 3.77 -5.10 -3.92
C GLY A 341 3.54 -5.99 -5.14
N MET A 342 4.53 -6.80 -5.53
CA MET A 342 4.41 -7.74 -6.65
C MET A 342 3.38 -8.83 -6.39
N ALA A 343 3.42 -9.47 -5.22
CA ALA A 343 2.49 -10.54 -4.86
C ALA A 343 1.04 -10.03 -4.77
N ALA A 344 0.83 -8.91 -4.07
CA ALA A 344 -0.49 -8.32 -3.92
C ALA A 344 -1.04 -7.76 -5.25
N ALA A 345 -0.21 -7.11 -6.07
CA ALA A 345 -0.62 -6.62 -7.38
C ALA A 345 -1.07 -7.78 -8.29
N PHE A 346 -0.30 -8.88 -8.34
CA PHE A 346 -0.70 -10.07 -9.09
C PHE A 346 -2.03 -10.63 -8.59
N GLY A 347 -2.15 -10.83 -7.28
CA GLY A 347 -3.36 -11.40 -6.67
C GLY A 347 -4.62 -10.57 -6.95
N LEU A 348 -4.52 -9.25 -6.83
CA LEU A 348 -5.62 -8.32 -7.10
C LEU A 348 -5.87 -8.08 -8.59
N PHE A 349 -4.92 -8.40 -9.46
CA PHE A 349 -5.13 -8.42 -10.91
C PHE A 349 -5.87 -9.68 -11.36
N VAL A 350 -5.52 -10.85 -10.82
CA VAL A 350 -6.18 -12.11 -11.20
C VAL A 350 -7.56 -12.28 -10.58
N ASN A 351 -7.79 -11.71 -9.39
CA ASN A 351 -9.09 -11.78 -8.71
C ASN A 351 -10.28 -11.32 -9.57
N PRO A 352 -10.30 -10.12 -10.15
CA PRO A 352 -11.41 -9.67 -11.00
C PRO A 352 -11.57 -10.51 -12.28
N LEU A 353 -10.51 -11.17 -12.77
CA LEU A 353 -10.60 -12.12 -13.88
C LEU A 353 -11.32 -13.40 -13.44
N ILE A 354 -10.99 -13.92 -12.25
CA ILE A 354 -11.66 -15.08 -11.64
C ILE A 354 -13.12 -14.74 -11.37
N THR A 355 -13.41 -13.59 -10.77
CA THR A 355 -14.76 -13.06 -10.54
C THR A 355 -15.55 -12.94 -11.85
N ALA A 356 -14.97 -12.37 -12.91
CA ALA A 356 -15.63 -12.25 -14.21
C ALA A 356 -15.98 -13.59 -14.87
N LEU A 357 -15.23 -14.65 -14.59
CA LEU A 357 -15.48 -16.00 -15.07
C LEU A 357 -16.46 -16.76 -14.18
N LEU A 358 -16.31 -16.66 -12.85
CA LEU A 358 -17.02 -17.49 -11.88
C LEU A 358 -18.42 -16.94 -11.54
N VAL A 359 -18.58 -15.62 -11.39
CA VAL A 359 -19.84 -15.02 -10.93
C VAL A 359 -21.01 -15.32 -11.88
N PRO A 360 -20.93 -15.11 -13.21
CA PRO A 360 -22.04 -15.40 -14.11
C PRO A 360 -22.42 -16.88 -14.13
N VAL A 361 -21.42 -17.77 -14.02
CA VAL A 361 -21.62 -19.22 -13.96
C VAL A 361 -22.31 -19.62 -12.67
N TYR A 362 -21.85 -19.09 -11.54
CA TYR A 362 -22.43 -19.36 -10.23
C TYR A 362 -23.88 -18.89 -10.16
N LEU A 363 -24.17 -17.64 -10.58
CA LEU A 363 -25.53 -17.10 -10.58
C LEU A 363 -26.46 -17.86 -11.52
N ARG A 364 -25.96 -18.36 -12.66
CA ARG A 364 -26.74 -19.20 -13.58
C ARG A 364 -27.23 -20.49 -12.92
N PHE A 365 -26.47 -21.11 -12.02
CA PHE A 365 -26.88 -22.35 -11.35
C PHE A 365 -27.54 -22.09 -9.99
N PHE A 366 -26.96 -21.22 -9.17
CA PHE A 366 -27.29 -21.02 -7.75
C PHE A 366 -27.90 -19.65 -7.44
N GLY A 367 -28.03 -18.74 -8.40
CA GLY A 367 -28.51 -17.37 -8.15
C GLY A 367 -29.95 -17.35 -7.64
N PRO A 368 -30.30 -16.65 -6.57
CA PRO A 368 -31.68 -16.66 -6.05
C PRO A 368 -32.70 -16.22 -7.12
N VAL A 369 -33.81 -16.97 -7.24
CA VAL A 369 -34.93 -16.67 -8.15
C VAL A 369 -36.07 -16.08 -7.33
N LYS A 370 -36.50 -14.85 -7.64
CA LYS A 370 -37.77 -14.32 -7.15
C LYS A 370 -38.89 -15.04 -7.92
N LYS A 371 -39.71 -15.85 -7.24
CA LYS A 371 -40.83 -16.58 -7.85
C LYS A 371 -42.00 -15.67 -8.27
N THR A 372 -41.99 -14.41 -7.87
CA THR A 372 -42.99 -13.41 -8.22
C THR A 372 -42.29 -12.06 -8.43
N PRO A 373 -42.57 -11.34 -9.52
CA PRO A 373 -42.27 -9.92 -9.61
C PRO A 373 -42.97 -9.26 -8.42
N ALA A 374 -42.30 -8.32 -7.74
CA ALA A 374 -43.05 -7.42 -6.88
C ALA A 374 -44.04 -6.72 -7.82
N LYS A 375 -45.34 -6.99 -7.67
CA LYS A 375 -46.33 -6.02 -8.13
C LYS A 375 -45.91 -4.70 -7.50
N ALA A 376 -45.91 -3.63 -8.29
CA ALA A 376 -46.02 -2.30 -7.71
C ALA A 376 -47.26 -2.36 -6.81
N ASP A 377 -47.03 -2.46 -5.51
CA ASP A 377 -48.08 -2.40 -4.52
C ASP A 377 -48.47 -0.91 -4.50
N ASP A 378 -49.53 -0.56 -5.22
CA ASP A 378 -50.31 0.66 -5.02
C ASP A 378 -51.07 0.58 -3.67
N SER A 379 -50.39 0.12 -2.61
CA SER A 379 -50.91 0.14 -1.26
C SER A 379 -50.11 1.17 -0.47
N ASP A 380 -50.80 2.25 -0.09
CA ASP A 380 -50.44 3.28 0.88
C ASP A 380 -50.07 2.67 2.26
N GLY A 381 -48.98 1.93 2.31
CA GLY A 381 -48.41 1.32 3.50
C GLY A 381 -46.97 1.75 3.61
N GLU A 382 -46.71 2.77 4.42
CA GLU A 382 -45.38 3.29 4.76
C GLU A 382 -44.42 2.14 5.13
N THR A 383 -43.64 1.65 4.16
CA THR A 383 -42.45 0.85 4.46
C THR A 383 -41.51 1.74 5.26
N LYS A 384 -41.32 1.42 6.54
CA LYS A 384 -40.37 2.14 7.42
C LYS A 384 -39.06 2.36 6.66
N PRO A 385 -38.55 3.60 6.57
CA PRO A 385 -37.33 3.88 5.83
C PRO A 385 -36.19 3.06 6.43
N SER A 386 -35.39 2.43 5.56
CA SER A 386 -34.20 1.71 5.99
C SER A 386 -33.26 2.66 6.73
N ALA A 387 -32.42 2.14 7.63
CA ALA A 387 -31.40 2.95 8.28
C ALA A 387 -30.49 3.67 7.25
N PHE A 388 -30.23 3.02 6.10
CA PHE A 388 -29.51 3.59 4.97
C PHE A 388 -30.26 4.77 4.33
N ASP A 389 -31.58 4.66 4.14
CA ASP A 389 -32.39 5.73 3.54
C ASP A 389 -32.39 6.96 4.44
N SER A 390 -32.54 6.76 5.75
CA SER A 390 -32.48 7.85 6.73
C SER A 390 -31.11 8.52 6.83
N LEU A 391 -30.04 7.77 6.57
CA LEU A 391 -28.67 8.30 6.52
C LEU A 391 -28.46 9.09 5.24
N ALA A 392 -28.95 8.58 4.10
CA ALA A 392 -28.93 9.28 2.82
C ALA A 392 -29.68 10.61 2.90
N ASP A 393 -30.88 10.63 3.46
CA ASP A 393 -31.67 11.86 3.64
C ASP A 393 -30.94 12.90 4.47
N ARG A 394 -30.20 12.47 5.51
CA ARG A 394 -29.40 13.38 6.35
C ARG A 394 -28.20 13.92 5.60
N ILE A 395 -27.47 13.06 4.90
CA ILE A 395 -26.30 13.45 4.10
C ILE A 395 -26.73 14.40 2.98
N THR A 396 -27.77 14.05 2.23
CA THR A 396 -28.33 14.88 1.15
C THR A 396 -28.75 16.26 1.68
N ARG A 397 -29.47 16.34 2.81
CA ARG A 397 -29.84 17.63 3.43
C ARG A 397 -28.61 18.44 3.84
N LEU A 398 -27.62 17.81 4.46
CA LEU A 398 -26.40 18.48 4.90
C LEU A 398 -25.61 19.03 3.70
N VAL A 399 -25.39 18.19 2.69
CA VAL A 399 -24.69 18.51 1.45
C VAL A 399 -25.38 19.64 0.70
N ASN A 400 -26.71 19.59 0.56
CA ASN A 400 -27.47 20.61 -0.17
C ASN A 400 -27.52 21.95 0.57
N ALA A 401 -27.58 21.94 1.91
CA ALA A 401 -27.68 23.17 2.70
C ALA A 401 -26.34 23.90 2.86
N HIS A 402 -25.22 23.18 2.99
CA HIS A 402 -23.92 23.77 3.39
C HIS A 402 -22.76 23.40 2.46
N ARG A 403 -23.04 23.09 1.19
CA ARG A 403 -22.08 22.56 0.20
C ARG A 403 -20.67 23.16 0.25
N THR A 404 -20.54 24.48 0.15
CA THR A 404 -19.23 25.16 0.08
C THR A 404 -18.53 25.18 1.43
N THR A 405 -19.25 25.46 2.51
CA THR A 405 -18.73 25.46 3.88
C THR A 405 -18.25 24.08 4.28
N LEU A 406 -18.94 23.03 3.85
CA LEU A 406 -18.60 21.65 4.15
C LEU A 406 -17.30 21.22 3.44
N ILE A 407 -17.14 21.52 2.15
CA ILE A 407 -15.89 21.22 1.41
C ILE A 407 -14.70 21.92 2.09
N TRP A 408 -14.79 23.24 2.30
CA TRP A 408 -13.68 24.00 2.89
C TRP A 408 -13.42 23.62 4.34
N GLY A 409 -14.47 23.34 5.13
CA GLY A 409 -14.34 22.94 6.52
C GLY A 409 -13.67 21.57 6.69
N ILE A 410 -14.10 20.56 5.92
CA ILE A 410 -13.50 19.23 5.95
C ILE A 410 -12.05 19.30 5.45
N MET A 411 -11.78 20.01 4.35
CA MET A 411 -10.41 20.15 3.84
C MET A 411 -9.51 20.93 4.79
N ALA A 412 -9.99 22.01 5.42
CA ALA A 412 -9.22 22.75 6.41
C ALA A 412 -8.92 21.89 7.65
N GLY A 413 -9.91 21.10 8.12
CA GLY A 413 -9.70 20.14 9.20
C GLY A 413 -8.70 19.05 8.84
N ALA A 414 -8.80 18.50 7.63
CA ALA A 414 -7.86 17.50 7.12
C ALA A 414 -6.44 18.06 7.00
N ILE A 415 -6.28 19.31 6.53
CA ILE A 415 -4.99 19.98 6.47
C ILE A 415 -4.45 20.22 7.88
N LEU A 416 -5.26 20.68 8.83
CA LEU A 416 -4.84 20.90 10.22
C LEU A 416 -4.34 19.61 10.88
N ILE A 417 -5.07 18.50 10.70
CA ILE A 417 -4.67 17.18 11.15
C ILE A 417 -3.40 16.75 10.41
N GLY A 418 -3.37 16.89 9.08
CA GLY A 418 -2.24 16.54 8.23
C GLY A 418 -0.95 17.28 8.57
N LEU A 419 -1.01 18.52 9.07
CA LEU A 419 0.16 19.26 9.56
C LEU A 419 0.83 18.57 10.76
N MET A 420 0.08 17.82 11.56
CA MET A 420 0.67 16.98 12.62
C MET A 420 1.56 15.87 12.04
N GLY A 421 1.36 15.51 10.78
CA GLY A 421 2.19 14.55 10.05
C GLY A 421 3.66 14.98 9.89
N ALA A 422 3.98 16.26 10.08
CA ALA A 422 5.37 16.72 10.13
C ALA A 422 6.18 16.10 11.30
N ASN A 423 5.50 15.58 12.33
CA ASN A 423 6.12 14.91 13.47
C ASN A 423 6.34 13.40 13.25
N VAL A 424 5.97 12.85 12.08
CA VAL A 424 6.16 11.42 11.79
C VAL A 424 7.65 11.12 11.64
N ARG A 425 8.16 10.23 12.50
CA ARG A 425 9.54 9.77 12.46
C ARG A 425 9.70 8.58 11.51
N LEU A 426 10.84 8.52 10.83
CA LEU A 426 11.25 7.35 10.06
C LEU A 426 11.88 6.34 11.02
N ASP A 427 11.40 5.11 11.01
CA ASP A 427 11.99 4.08 11.86
C ASP A 427 11.93 2.69 11.20
N ASN A 428 13.08 2.03 11.11
CA ASN A 428 13.22 0.67 10.59
C ASN A 428 13.76 -0.24 11.70
N ASP A 429 13.01 -0.31 12.80
CA ASP A 429 13.40 -1.02 14.02
C ASP A 429 13.24 -2.54 13.89
N ILE A 430 14.37 -3.26 14.03
CA ILE A 430 14.48 -4.72 14.00
C ILE A 430 13.66 -5.37 15.12
N LEU A 431 13.76 -4.85 16.34
CA LEU A 431 13.05 -5.39 17.51
C LEU A 431 11.62 -4.85 17.60
N GLY A 432 11.36 -3.72 16.95
CA GLY A 432 10.05 -3.06 16.87
C GLY A 432 9.00 -3.88 16.12
N VAL A 433 9.41 -4.89 15.34
CA VAL A 433 8.48 -5.85 14.73
C VAL A 433 7.78 -6.72 15.78
N PHE A 434 8.41 -6.96 16.92
CA PHE A 434 7.83 -7.76 18.00
C PHE A 434 7.07 -6.89 18.99
N LYS A 435 6.05 -7.48 19.63
CA LYS A 435 5.40 -6.86 20.79
C LYS A 435 6.37 -6.78 21.96
N LYS A 436 6.19 -5.77 22.82
CA LYS A 436 6.93 -5.66 24.10
C LYS A 436 6.74 -6.87 25.01
N SER A 437 5.62 -7.58 24.89
CA SER A 437 5.33 -8.81 25.64
C SER A 437 5.97 -10.07 25.06
N SER A 438 6.68 -9.98 23.93
CA SER A 438 7.32 -11.15 23.31
C SER A 438 8.54 -11.62 24.11
N THR A 439 8.82 -12.92 24.06
CA THR A 439 10.01 -13.51 24.70
C THR A 439 11.30 -12.94 24.13
N VAL A 440 11.34 -12.65 22.83
CA VAL A 440 12.47 -12.01 22.14
C VAL A 440 12.78 -10.65 22.77
N ARG A 441 11.74 -9.80 22.97
CA ARG A 441 11.94 -8.48 23.56
C ARG A 441 12.36 -8.56 25.03
N GLN A 442 11.71 -9.40 25.82
CA GLN A 442 12.04 -9.59 27.24
C GLN A 442 13.48 -10.08 27.45
N ARG A 443 13.92 -11.08 26.69
CA ARG A 443 15.31 -11.59 26.75
C ARG A 443 16.32 -10.51 26.38
N THR A 444 16.03 -9.72 25.34
CA THR A 444 16.93 -8.64 24.88
C THR A 444 17.03 -7.53 25.92
N ASP A 445 15.90 -7.08 26.46
CA ASP A 445 15.87 -6.05 27.50
C ASP A 445 16.59 -6.53 28.78
N GLN A 446 16.44 -7.81 29.16
CA GLN A 446 17.15 -8.42 30.30
C GLN A 446 18.66 -8.49 30.10
N MET A 447 19.13 -8.88 28.90
CA MET A 447 20.56 -8.93 28.61
C MET A 447 21.19 -7.54 28.66
N ALA A 448 20.50 -6.53 28.13
CA ALA A 448 20.96 -5.14 28.08
C ALA A 448 21.16 -4.50 29.47
N GLU A 449 20.60 -5.07 30.55
CA GLU A 449 20.81 -4.57 31.91
C GLU A 449 22.25 -4.80 32.41
N LYS A 450 22.91 -5.87 31.96
CA LYS A 450 24.21 -6.32 32.51
C LYS A 450 25.31 -6.52 31.47
N LEU A 451 24.96 -6.78 30.21
CA LEU A 451 25.90 -7.08 29.13
C LEU A 451 25.58 -6.29 27.85
N PRO A 452 26.56 -6.09 26.95
CA PRO A 452 26.34 -5.36 25.70
C PRO A 452 25.32 -6.05 24.80
N GLY A 453 24.56 -5.29 24.02
CA GLY A 453 23.58 -5.79 23.07
C GLY A 453 24.16 -6.71 21.98
N VAL A 454 23.27 -7.43 21.30
CA VAL A 454 23.63 -8.41 20.26
C VAL A 454 23.82 -7.80 18.87
N GLN A 455 23.44 -6.53 18.68
CA GLN A 455 23.60 -5.86 17.39
C GLN A 455 25.00 -5.29 17.27
N THR A 456 25.58 -5.37 16.07
CA THR A 456 26.92 -4.90 15.80
C THR A 456 27.01 -4.13 14.49
N PHE A 457 28.02 -3.26 14.38
CA PHE A 457 28.48 -2.71 13.12
C PHE A 457 29.99 -2.50 13.14
N PHE A 458 30.55 -2.40 11.95
CA PHE A 458 31.97 -2.23 11.70
C PHE A 458 32.27 -0.79 11.25
N ILE A 459 33.37 -0.26 11.78
CA ILE A 459 34.00 0.97 11.31
C ILE A 459 35.35 0.58 10.72
N ARG A 460 35.42 0.52 9.39
CA ARG A 460 36.66 0.25 8.68
C ARG A 460 37.36 1.56 8.38
N ILE A 461 38.65 1.64 8.68
CA ILE A 461 39.46 2.83 8.45
C ILE A 461 40.73 2.39 7.71
N THR A 462 40.91 2.92 6.50
CA THR A 462 42.04 2.59 5.62
C THR A 462 43.07 3.72 5.64
N GLY A 463 44.34 3.35 5.83
CA GLY A 463 45.47 4.28 5.83
C GLY A 463 46.05 4.57 4.44
N GLY A 464 45.67 3.76 3.45
CA GLY A 464 46.08 3.92 2.04
C GLY A 464 47.47 3.36 1.70
N HIS A 465 48.21 2.85 2.69
CA HIS A 465 49.50 2.16 2.50
C HIS A 465 49.68 1.05 3.53
N GLU A 466 50.55 0.08 3.25
CA GLU A 466 50.89 -1.00 4.18
C GLU A 466 51.47 -0.45 5.49
N ASN A 467 51.25 -1.18 6.59
CA ASN A 467 51.74 -0.85 7.93
C ASN A 467 51.28 0.50 8.51
N ALA A 468 50.26 1.13 7.93
CA ALA A 468 49.69 2.38 8.43
C ALA A 468 49.31 2.29 9.92
N PHE A 469 48.67 1.20 10.34
CA PHE A 469 48.22 1.01 11.73
C PHE A 469 49.26 0.35 12.64
N ARG A 470 50.56 0.40 12.29
CA ARG A 470 51.67 0.15 13.22
C ARG A 470 52.22 1.43 13.86
N SER A 471 51.84 2.60 13.34
CA SER A 471 52.25 3.89 13.90
C SER A 471 51.50 4.21 15.19
N PRO A 472 52.20 4.61 16.27
CA PRO A 472 51.58 5.10 17.50
C PRO A 472 50.61 6.27 17.28
N GLU A 473 50.93 7.18 16.36
CA GLU A 473 50.12 8.37 16.07
C GLU A 473 48.77 7.98 15.47
N ASN A 474 48.76 7.00 14.55
CA ASN A 474 47.55 6.52 13.92
C ASN A 474 46.69 5.73 14.93
N LEU A 475 47.29 4.84 15.70
CA LEU A 475 46.58 4.07 16.74
C LEU A 475 46.03 4.93 17.88
N LYS A 476 46.67 6.06 18.21
CA LYS A 476 46.11 7.04 19.16
C LYS A 476 44.82 7.68 18.65
N GLN A 477 44.71 7.94 17.35
CA GLN A 477 43.48 8.47 16.77
C GLN A 477 42.35 7.43 16.83
N ILE A 478 42.67 6.15 16.60
CA ILE A 478 41.72 5.04 16.76
C ILE A 478 41.26 4.92 18.22
N ALA A 479 42.20 4.93 19.17
CA ALA A 479 41.89 4.89 20.59
C ALA A 479 40.98 6.07 20.99
N ALA A 480 41.23 7.29 20.49
CA ALA A 480 40.38 8.45 20.77
C ALA A 480 38.93 8.29 20.24
N VAL A 481 38.74 7.59 19.11
CA VAL A 481 37.39 7.25 18.61
C VAL A 481 36.69 6.27 19.56
N GLN A 482 37.42 5.27 20.06
CA GLN A 482 36.85 4.31 21.01
C GLN A 482 36.55 4.93 22.38
N ASP A 483 37.44 5.82 22.86
CA ASP A 483 37.23 6.56 24.10
C ASP A 483 35.98 7.43 24.00
N TYR A 484 35.77 8.12 22.87
CA TYR A 484 34.54 8.86 22.61
C TYR A 484 33.29 7.96 22.64
N ILE A 485 33.36 6.78 22.01
CA ILE A 485 32.26 5.81 22.01
C ILE A 485 31.92 5.39 23.45
N GLN A 486 32.94 5.08 24.25
CA GLN A 486 32.78 4.65 25.64
C GLN A 486 32.28 5.77 26.56
N GLU A 487 32.82 6.99 26.43
CA GLU A 487 32.45 8.16 27.25
C GLU A 487 31.01 8.62 27.01
N ARG A 488 30.53 8.54 25.77
CA ARG A 488 29.15 8.89 25.44
C ARG A 488 28.13 7.90 26.01
N GLY A 489 28.51 6.64 26.18
CA GLY A 489 27.65 5.58 26.70
C GLY A 489 26.40 5.29 25.84
N ILE A 490 26.42 5.72 24.57
CA ILE A 490 25.31 5.51 23.62
C ILE A 490 25.42 4.13 22.96
N TYR A 491 26.64 3.72 22.61
CA TYR A 491 26.93 2.36 22.18
C TYR A 491 27.46 1.57 23.37
N ASP A 492 27.17 0.27 23.40
CA ASP A 492 27.42 -0.54 24.59
C ASP A 492 28.90 -0.90 24.73
N ALA A 493 29.58 -1.17 23.61
CA ALA A 493 31.00 -1.54 23.59
C ALA A 493 31.65 -1.30 22.22
N SER A 494 32.98 -1.17 22.20
CA SER A 494 33.77 -1.14 20.95
C SER A 494 35.07 -1.91 21.12
N TYR A 495 35.51 -2.61 20.08
CA TYR A 495 36.74 -3.41 20.08
C TYR A 495 37.58 -3.10 18.86
N SER A 496 38.88 -2.92 19.06
CA SER A 496 39.87 -2.84 17.98
C SER A 496 41.24 -3.31 18.46
N LEU A 497 42.20 -3.37 17.53
CA LEU A 497 43.62 -3.63 17.84
C LEU A 497 44.17 -2.66 18.90
N ALA A 498 43.64 -1.44 18.99
CA ALA A 498 44.08 -0.46 19.97
C ALA A 498 43.80 -0.91 21.42
N ASP A 499 42.71 -1.63 21.69
CA ASP A 499 42.41 -2.14 23.04
C ASP A 499 43.39 -3.24 23.45
N THR A 500 43.64 -4.18 22.53
CA THR A 500 44.62 -5.25 22.74
C THR A 500 45.99 -4.68 23.07
N LEU A 501 46.45 -3.68 22.31
CA LEU A 501 47.74 -3.02 22.55
C LEU A 501 47.77 -2.21 23.85
N ARG A 502 46.66 -1.55 24.24
CA ARG A 502 46.54 -0.84 25.53
C ARG A 502 46.63 -1.80 26.71
N HIS A 503 45.93 -2.93 26.61
CA HIS A 503 45.91 -3.95 27.65
C HIS A 503 47.28 -4.60 27.81
N ILE A 504 47.91 -5.05 26.72
CA ILE A 504 49.28 -5.58 26.74
C ILE A 504 50.26 -4.57 27.33
N ASN A 505 50.14 -3.29 26.97
CA ASN A 505 51.02 -2.28 27.51
C ASN A 505 50.88 -2.12 29.02
N SER A 506 49.68 -2.25 29.58
CA SER A 506 49.46 -2.20 31.03
C SER A 506 50.03 -3.44 31.72
N GLU A 507 49.81 -4.62 31.15
CA GLU A 507 50.31 -5.91 31.68
C GLU A 507 51.84 -5.98 31.72
N MET A 508 52.51 -5.48 30.68
CA MET A 508 53.98 -5.36 30.65
C MET A 508 54.53 -4.41 31.71
N HIS A 509 53.68 -3.56 32.30
CA HIS A 509 54.00 -2.66 33.40
C HIS A 509 53.29 -3.08 34.70
N GLN A 510 53.18 -4.39 34.94
CA GLN A 510 52.63 -4.98 36.17
C GLN A 510 51.17 -4.59 36.43
N GLY A 511 50.38 -4.39 35.37
CA GLY A 511 48.96 -4.04 35.46
C GLY A 511 48.70 -2.60 35.91
N ASP A 512 49.70 -1.71 35.86
CA ASP A 512 49.53 -0.31 36.24
C ASP A 512 48.55 0.39 35.27
N PRO A 513 47.41 0.92 35.77
CA PRO A 513 46.42 1.62 34.94
C PRO A 513 46.96 2.83 34.18
N VAL A 514 48.05 3.46 34.66
CA VAL A 514 48.70 4.60 33.99
C VAL A 514 49.27 4.20 32.62
N TYR A 515 49.56 2.92 32.44
CA TYR A 515 50.08 2.35 31.19
C TYR A 515 48.99 1.75 30.30
N HIS A 516 47.71 1.83 30.67
CA HIS A 516 46.58 1.47 29.81
C HIS A 516 46.34 2.52 28.71
N ARG A 517 47.34 2.69 27.85
CA ARG A 517 47.41 3.68 26.77
C ARG A 517 48.25 3.11 25.61
N ILE A 518 48.09 3.69 24.43
CA ILE A 518 48.85 3.25 23.26
C ILE A 518 50.36 3.42 23.52
N PRO A 519 51.18 2.39 23.22
CA PRO A 519 52.63 2.47 23.33
C PRO A 519 53.22 3.67 22.60
N LYS A 520 54.29 4.27 23.15
CA LYS A 520 54.85 5.51 22.62
C LYS A 520 55.73 5.33 21.37
N SER A 521 56.27 4.14 21.13
CA SER A 521 57.18 3.87 20.01
C SER A 521 56.66 2.75 19.11
N ALA A 522 56.91 2.89 17.80
CA ALA A 522 56.54 1.88 16.80
C ALA A 522 57.29 0.55 17.03
N ASP A 523 58.51 0.59 17.56
CA ASP A 523 59.29 -0.60 17.91
C ASP A 523 58.61 -1.41 19.02
N LEU A 524 58.05 -0.73 20.04
CA LEU A 524 57.36 -1.40 21.14
C LEU A 524 56.04 -2.02 20.66
N ILE A 525 55.31 -1.34 19.78
CA ILE A 525 54.12 -1.90 19.12
C ILE A 525 54.50 -3.16 18.32
N SER A 526 55.57 -3.08 17.53
CA SER A 526 56.05 -4.22 16.75
C SER A 526 56.48 -5.39 17.63
N GLN A 527 57.08 -5.12 18.79
CA GLN A 527 57.41 -6.15 19.79
C GLN A 527 56.16 -6.78 20.38
N TYR A 528 55.14 -6.00 20.74
CA TYR A 528 53.88 -6.55 21.26
C TYR A 528 53.16 -7.41 20.23
N LEU A 529 53.14 -6.99 18.96
CA LEU A 529 52.56 -7.76 17.86
C LEU A 529 53.25 -9.13 17.65
N LEU A 530 54.50 -9.33 18.08
CA LEU A 530 55.16 -10.64 18.02
C LEU A 530 54.62 -11.66 19.03
N PHE A 531 53.97 -11.19 20.11
CA PHE A 531 53.41 -12.04 21.15
C PHE A 531 51.93 -12.36 20.94
N ILE A 532 51.31 -11.80 19.90
CA ILE A 532 49.90 -11.98 19.58
C ILE A 532 49.81 -12.95 18.39
N HIS A 533 48.92 -13.93 18.45
CA HIS A 533 48.69 -14.80 17.30
C HIS A 533 47.92 -14.03 16.22
N ASP A 534 48.21 -14.30 14.94
CA ASP A 534 47.52 -13.64 13.82
C ASP A 534 45.99 -13.81 13.92
N ASP A 535 45.54 -14.97 14.39
CA ASP A 535 44.12 -15.29 14.60
C ASP A 535 43.43 -14.41 15.66
N ASP A 536 44.17 -13.93 16.66
CA ASP A 536 43.64 -13.05 17.72
C ASP A 536 43.32 -11.63 17.20
N ILE A 537 44.04 -11.18 16.17
CA ILE A 537 43.93 -9.80 15.63
C ILE A 537 43.30 -9.72 14.25
N ALA A 538 43.14 -10.83 13.54
CA ALA A 538 42.59 -10.89 12.18
C ALA A 538 41.21 -10.20 12.04
N ARG A 539 40.42 -10.15 13.12
CA ARG A 539 39.10 -9.48 13.13
C ARG A 539 39.16 -7.96 13.26
N TYR A 540 40.30 -7.43 13.69
CA TYR A 540 40.46 -6.01 14.00
C TYR A 540 41.45 -5.31 13.07
N VAL A 541 42.32 -6.05 12.37
CA VAL A 541 43.29 -5.47 11.45
C VAL A 541 43.50 -6.39 10.26
N LYS A 542 43.65 -5.79 9.07
CA LYS A 542 44.01 -6.55 7.87
C LYS A 542 45.45 -7.05 8.02
N SER A 543 45.78 -8.19 7.41
CA SER A 543 47.11 -8.83 7.53
C SER A 543 48.30 -7.92 7.20
N ASP A 544 48.11 -6.94 6.31
CA ASP A 544 49.12 -5.96 5.88
C ASP A 544 49.15 -4.67 6.75
N PHE A 545 48.32 -4.59 7.80
CA PHE A 545 48.14 -3.43 8.67
C PHE A 545 47.80 -2.12 7.91
N SER A 546 47.29 -2.22 6.68
CA SER A 546 46.85 -1.07 5.88
C SER A 546 45.47 -0.56 6.27
N GLU A 547 44.66 -1.44 6.89
CA GLU A 547 43.29 -1.17 7.29
C GLU A 547 43.01 -1.74 8.68
N ILE A 548 42.37 -0.93 9.52
CA ILE A 548 41.91 -1.32 10.85
C ILE A 548 40.37 -1.32 10.88
N ASN A 549 39.82 -2.24 11.68
CA ASN A 549 38.41 -2.43 11.88
C ASN A 549 38.07 -2.22 13.37
N ILE A 550 37.10 -1.37 13.64
CA ILE A 550 36.50 -1.21 14.96
C ILE A 550 35.13 -1.92 14.93
N LEU A 551 34.99 -2.97 15.74
CA LEU A 551 33.71 -3.64 15.97
C LEU A 551 32.95 -2.90 17.07
N VAL A 552 31.78 -2.34 16.77
CA VAL A 552 30.93 -1.65 17.74
C VAL A 552 29.71 -2.51 18.05
N ARG A 553 29.43 -2.76 19.33
CA ARG A 553 28.21 -3.42 19.81
C ARG A 553 27.24 -2.39 20.37
N HIS A 554 25.94 -2.60 20.13
CA HIS A 554 24.92 -1.70 20.61
C HIS A 554 23.57 -2.37 20.84
N SER A 555 22.73 -1.67 21.60
CA SER A 555 21.36 -2.02 21.95
C SER A 555 20.34 -1.06 21.32
N LEU A 556 20.82 -0.06 20.56
CA LEU A 556 19.99 0.91 19.83
C LEU A 556 19.09 0.20 18.83
N SER A 557 17.77 0.23 19.08
CA SER A 557 16.77 -0.43 18.24
C SER A 557 16.14 0.52 17.21
N SER A 558 15.98 1.80 17.56
CA SER A 558 15.42 2.80 16.64
C SER A 558 16.46 3.29 15.64
N SER A 559 16.09 3.28 14.35
CA SER A 559 16.93 3.84 13.28
C SER A 559 17.12 5.35 13.43
N ASP A 560 16.15 6.07 14.00
CA ASP A 560 16.27 7.52 14.25
C ASP A 560 17.32 7.82 15.33
N GLU A 561 17.33 7.04 16.41
CA GLU A 561 18.33 7.17 17.48
C GLU A 561 19.72 6.75 17.00
N GLN A 562 19.80 5.65 16.26
CA GLN A 562 21.05 5.18 15.67
C GLN A 562 21.62 6.19 14.66
N ARG A 563 20.78 6.82 13.84
CA ARG A 563 21.21 7.88 12.91
C ARG A 563 21.85 9.04 13.65
N ARG A 564 21.18 9.56 14.68
CA ARG A 564 21.69 10.67 15.50
C ARG A 564 23.03 10.31 16.16
N ALA A 565 23.12 9.12 16.74
CA ALA A 565 24.36 8.62 17.35
C ALA A 565 25.49 8.45 16.33
N LEU A 566 25.18 8.00 15.12
CA LEU A 566 26.14 7.81 14.05
C LEU A 566 26.62 9.16 13.49
N ASP A 567 25.72 10.12 13.29
CA ASP A 567 26.06 11.46 12.81
C ASP A 567 26.99 12.20 13.80
N ASP A 568 26.73 12.07 15.11
CA ASP A 568 27.59 12.61 16.16
C ASP A 568 28.99 11.94 16.16
N LEU A 569 29.03 10.62 15.99
CA LEU A 569 30.29 9.86 15.88
C LEU A 569 31.08 10.26 14.62
N VAL A 570 30.41 10.40 13.48
CA VAL A 570 31.03 10.84 12.22
C VAL A 570 31.60 12.24 12.39
N ALA A 571 30.86 13.17 13.00
CA ALA A 571 31.32 14.54 13.24
C ALA A 571 32.52 14.61 14.18
N PHE A 572 32.64 13.68 15.14
CA PHE A 572 33.83 13.55 15.97
C PHE A 572 35.01 12.97 15.18
N MET A 573 34.78 11.90 14.43
CA MET A 573 35.81 11.25 13.59
C MET A 573 36.39 12.20 12.54
N ASP A 574 35.58 13.07 11.95
CA ASP A 574 36.03 14.10 10.99
C ASP A 574 37.02 15.11 11.59
N LYS A 575 36.97 15.34 12.90
CA LYS A 575 37.86 16.26 13.60
C LYS A 575 39.13 15.56 14.11
N THR A 576 39.04 14.26 14.37
CA THR A 576 40.08 13.50 15.09
C THR A 576 40.96 12.69 14.14
N LEU A 577 40.39 12.11 13.08
CA LEU A 577 41.12 11.26 12.15
C LEU A 577 41.92 12.08 11.14
N ASN A 578 43.04 11.53 10.66
CA ASN A 578 43.80 12.07 9.55
C ASN A 578 42.88 12.24 8.32
N PRO A 579 42.84 13.41 7.67
CA PRO A 579 42.01 13.66 6.49
C PRO A 579 42.26 12.72 5.30
N HIS A 580 43.42 12.05 5.26
CA HIS A 580 43.75 11.09 4.21
C HIS A 580 43.17 9.69 4.47
N PHE A 581 42.61 9.43 5.65
CA PHE A 581 41.99 8.15 5.96
C PHE A 581 40.61 8.06 5.34
N ASN A 582 40.35 6.97 4.63
CA ASN A 582 39.01 6.63 4.19
C ASN A 582 38.33 5.79 5.25
N ARG A 583 37.08 6.10 5.55
CA ARG A 583 36.27 5.38 6.55
C ARG A 583 35.01 4.83 5.93
N PHE A 584 34.64 3.61 6.32
CA PHE A 584 33.43 2.94 5.88
C PHE A 584 32.68 2.39 7.08
N PHE A 585 31.40 2.74 7.19
CA PHE A 585 30.48 2.16 8.17
C PHE A 585 29.66 1.07 7.49
N THR A 586 29.65 -0.12 8.07
CA THR A 586 28.95 -1.27 7.49
C THR A 586 28.57 -2.28 8.56
N GLY A 587 27.77 -3.28 8.20
CA GLY A 587 27.12 -4.21 9.13
C GLY A 587 25.61 -4.24 8.88
N GLU A 588 24.95 -5.33 9.31
CA GLU A 588 23.50 -5.48 9.10
C GLU A 588 22.70 -4.27 9.64
N SER A 589 23.05 -3.76 10.83
CA SER A 589 22.34 -2.62 11.44
C SER A 589 22.49 -1.32 10.62
N ILE A 590 23.65 -1.07 10.02
CA ILE A 590 23.90 0.11 9.16
C ILE A 590 23.16 -0.02 7.83
N LEU A 591 23.06 -1.22 7.26
CA LEU A 591 22.30 -1.45 6.03
C LEU A 591 20.79 -1.25 6.26
N ILE A 592 20.28 -1.64 7.44
CA ILE A 592 18.89 -1.41 7.86
C ILE A 592 18.62 0.08 8.11
N LEU A 593 19.57 0.78 8.73
CA LEU A 593 19.54 2.24 8.91
C LEU A 593 19.40 2.97 7.56
N LYS A 594 20.25 2.63 6.57
CA LYS A 594 20.13 3.16 5.19
C LYS A 594 18.83 2.75 4.50
N GLY A 595 18.26 1.61 4.89
CA GLY A 595 16.94 1.17 4.47
C GLY A 595 15.86 2.17 4.86
N ALA A 596 15.90 2.73 6.07
CA ALA A 596 14.89 3.68 6.56
C ALA A 596 14.72 4.90 5.64
N ASP A 597 15.81 5.49 5.14
CA ASP A 597 15.75 6.62 4.19
C ASP A 597 15.09 6.22 2.86
N SER A 598 15.37 5.00 2.41
CA SER A 598 14.80 4.43 1.19
C SER A 598 13.30 4.20 1.31
N ILE A 599 12.77 3.95 2.53
CA ILE A 599 11.32 3.89 2.79
C ILE A 599 10.66 5.21 2.44
N ALA A 600 11.18 6.32 2.97
CA ALA A 600 10.59 7.65 2.79
C ALA A 600 10.57 8.07 1.32
N GLU A 601 11.73 7.96 0.65
CA GLU A 601 11.89 8.29 -0.77
C GLU A 601 10.99 7.41 -1.63
N GLY A 602 11.00 6.09 -1.39
CA GLY A 602 10.17 5.13 -2.10
C GLY A 602 8.68 5.39 -1.90
N GLN A 603 8.26 5.82 -0.71
CA GLN A 603 6.87 6.13 -0.41
C GLN A 603 6.38 7.38 -1.13
N ALA A 604 7.16 8.45 -1.10
CA ALA A 604 6.81 9.69 -1.80
C ALA A 604 6.67 9.44 -3.31
N LYS A 605 7.59 8.64 -3.89
CA LYS A 605 7.51 8.22 -5.30
C LYS A 605 6.28 7.36 -5.59
N SER A 606 5.95 6.41 -4.71
CA SER A 606 4.81 5.50 -4.89
C SER A 606 3.48 6.27 -4.85
N ILE A 607 3.27 7.12 -3.84
CA ILE A 607 2.08 7.97 -3.73
C ILE A 607 1.98 8.92 -4.92
N GLY A 608 3.08 9.60 -5.28
CA GLY A 608 3.09 10.55 -6.38
C GLY A 608 2.77 9.90 -7.73
N LEU A 609 3.36 8.73 -8.00
CA LEU A 609 3.09 7.92 -9.18
C LEU A 609 1.62 7.50 -9.25
N LEU A 610 1.08 7.01 -8.14
CA LEU A 610 -0.31 6.56 -8.07
C LEU A 610 -1.30 7.71 -8.29
N LEU A 611 -1.11 8.86 -7.63
CA LEU A 611 -1.93 10.06 -7.86
C LEU A 611 -1.88 10.53 -9.31
N ALA A 612 -0.70 10.48 -9.94
CA ALA A 612 -0.55 10.81 -11.36
C ALA A 612 -1.29 9.81 -12.28
N ILE A 613 -1.23 8.52 -11.97
CA ILE A 613 -1.97 7.46 -12.68
C ILE A 613 -3.48 7.69 -12.55
N ILE A 614 -3.98 7.92 -11.33
CA ILE A 614 -5.41 8.17 -11.08
C ILE A 614 -5.87 9.42 -11.82
N PHE A 615 -5.09 10.49 -11.74
CA PHE A 615 -5.37 11.72 -12.48
C PHE A 615 -5.49 11.45 -13.98
N LEU A 616 -4.57 10.68 -14.56
CA LEU A 616 -4.58 10.34 -15.98
C LEU A 616 -5.80 9.48 -16.34
N ILE A 617 -6.08 8.42 -15.58
CA ILE A 617 -7.21 7.50 -15.81
C ILE A 617 -8.52 8.27 -15.73
N MET A 618 -8.73 9.08 -14.69
CA MET A 618 -9.95 9.85 -14.49
C MET A 618 -10.12 10.96 -15.52
N SER A 619 -9.02 11.65 -15.87
CA SER A 619 -9.04 12.66 -16.94
C SER A 619 -9.41 12.06 -18.30
N LEU A 620 -8.90 10.86 -18.60
CA LEU A 620 -9.22 10.13 -19.83
C LEU A 620 -10.67 9.63 -19.81
N LEU A 621 -11.11 9.03 -18.70
CA LEU A 621 -12.44 8.47 -18.55
C LEU A 621 -13.53 9.52 -18.71
N PHE A 622 -13.34 10.72 -18.15
CA PHE A 622 -14.30 11.82 -18.23
C PHE A 622 -13.98 12.85 -19.32
N VAL A 623 -12.96 12.59 -20.15
CA VAL A 623 -12.48 13.50 -21.22
C VAL A 623 -12.34 14.95 -20.71
N ASN A 624 -11.88 15.10 -19.46
CA ASN A 624 -11.89 16.37 -18.73
C ASN A 624 -10.83 16.39 -17.62
N PHE A 625 -9.77 17.17 -17.83
CA PHE A 625 -8.70 17.37 -16.85
C PHE A 625 -9.18 17.93 -15.50
N LYS A 626 -10.23 18.77 -15.51
CA LYS A 626 -10.80 19.30 -14.26
C LYS A 626 -11.47 18.20 -13.45
N ALA A 627 -12.16 17.26 -14.12
CA ALA A 627 -12.76 16.11 -13.45
C ALA A 627 -11.68 15.22 -12.81
N GLY A 628 -10.57 14.98 -13.52
CA GLY A 628 -9.43 14.24 -12.98
C GLY A 628 -8.77 14.91 -11.78
N PHE A 629 -8.65 16.24 -11.75
CA PHE A 629 -8.11 16.94 -10.57
C PHE A 629 -9.09 16.89 -9.39
N LEU A 630 -10.38 17.11 -9.64
CA LEU A 630 -11.41 17.07 -8.61
C LEU A 630 -11.57 15.67 -8.00
N SER A 631 -11.34 14.60 -8.76
CA SER A 631 -11.37 13.24 -8.23
C SER A 631 -10.18 12.93 -7.31
N LEU A 632 -9.08 13.68 -7.35
CA LEU A 632 -7.98 13.48 -6.41
C LEU A 632 -8.30 13.98 -4.99
N ILE A 633 -9.19 14.97 -4.84
CA ILE A 633 -9.44 15.62 -3.55
C ILE A 633 -10.01 14.65 -2.51
N PRO A 634 -11.07 13.86 -2.80
CA PRO A 634 -11.59 12.84 -1.88
C PRO A 634 -10.56 11.75 -1.56
N ASN A 635 -9.61 11.49 -2.47
CA ASN A 635 -8.57 10.47 -2.32
C ASN A 635 -7.34 10.97 -1.54
N ILE A 636 -7.07 12.27 -1.54
CA ILE A 636 -6.01 12.90 -0.71
C ILE A 636 -6.48 13.06 0.73
N PHE A 637 -7.77 13.30 0.96
CA PHE A 637 -8.36 13.40 2.31
C PHE A 637 -7.94 12.27 3.27
N PRO A 638 -8.16 10.97 2.95
CA PRO A 638 -7.74 9.87 3.81
C PRO A 638 -6.23 9.83 4.09
N VAL A 639 -5.40 10.25 3.14
CA VAL A 639 -3.93 10.30 3.28
C VAL A 639 -3.50 11.37 4.29
N LEU A 640 -4.16 12.53 4.29
CA LEU A 640 -3.91 13.58 5.28
C LEU A 640 -4.29 13.11 6.69
N ILE A 641 -5.43 12.42 6.82
CA ILE A 641 -5.85 11.82 8.09
C ILE A 641 -4.85 10.76 8.55
N LEU A 642 -4.35 9.90 7.65
CA LEU A 642 -3.34 8.89 7.95
C LEU A 642 -2.07 9.50 8.55
N PHE A 643 -1.38 10.39 7.81
CA PHE A 643 -0.13 10.98 8.30
C PHE A 643 -0.34 11.87 9.51
N GLY A 644 -1.46 12.60 9.58
CA GLY A 644 -1.80 13.40 10.75
C GLY A 644 -2.03 12.57 12.01
N THR A 645 -2.71 11.43 11.87
CA THR A 645 -2.90 10.47 12.97
C THR A 645 -1.57 9.86 13.39
N MET A 646 -0.73 9.46 12.43
CA MET A 646 0.60 8.94 12.74
C MET A 646 1.43 9.96 13.53
N GLY A 647 1.41 11.24 13.14
CA GLY A 647 2.11 12.30 13.86
C GLY A 647 1.52 12.60 15.24
N LEU A 648 0.19 12.53 15.39
CA LEU A 648 -0.50 12.77 16.66
C LEU A 648 -0.23 11.67 17.70
N PHE A 649 -0.21 10.41 17.27
CA PHE A 649 0.01 9.25 18.15
C PHE A 649 1.47 8.79 18.18
N ASN A 650 2.39 9.52 17.54
CA ASN A 650 3.81 9.20 17.43
C ASN A 650 4.05 7.78 16.87
N ILE A 651 3.27 7.40 15.84
CA ILE A 651 3.42 6.14 15.12
C ILE A 651 4.47 6.35 14.02
N PRO A 652 5.58 5.59 14.01
CA PRO A 652 6.64 5.78 13.04
C PRO A 652 6.23 5.32 11.63
N LEU A 653 6.85 5.94 10.62
CA LEU A 653 6.87 5.45 9.25
C LEU A 653 7.89 4.33 9.14
N ASN A 654 7.40 3.09 9.11
CA ASN A 654 8.18 1.85 9.03
C ASN A 654 7.76 1.03 7.81
N ILE A 655 8.36 -0.15 7.63
CA ILE A 655 8.06 -1.04 6.50
C ILE A 655 6.57 -1.42 6.38
N GLY A 656 5.83 -1.51 7.48
CA GLY A 656 4.39 -1.80 7.47
C GLY A 656 3.57 -0.56 7.15
N THR A 657 3.76 0.51 7.94
CA THR A 657 2.96 1.73 7.84
C THR A 657 3.19 2.50 6.55
N ALA A 658 4.37 2.35 5.92
CA ALA A 658 4.66 2.96 4.63
C ALA A 658 3.66 2.54 3.55
N MET A 659 3.30 1.27 3.45
CA MET A 659 2.45 0.78 2.36
C MET A 659 1.00 1.30 2.44
N VAL A 660 0.53 1.71 3.63
CA VAL A 660 -0.88 2.04 3.91
C VAL A 660 -1.39 3.14 2.98
N ALA A 661 -0.64 4.23 2.78
CA ALA A 661 -1.13 5.37 2.00
C ALA A 661 -1.36 5.02 0.52
N ALA A 662 -0.40 4.33 -0.12
CA ALA A 662 -0.49 3.96 -1.53
C ALA A 662 -1.62 2.95 -1.76
N ILE A 663 -1.74 1.95 -0.88
CA ILE A 663 -2.83 0.95 -0.93
C ILE A 663 -4.18 1.63 -0.76
N ALA A 664 -4.32 2.47 0.27
CA ALA A 664 -5.59 3.09 0.57
C ALA A 664 -6.07 4.01 -0.55
N ILE A 665 -5.17 4.76 -1.20
CA ILE A 665 -5.51 5.53 -2.41
C ILE A 665 -5.97 4.60 -3.53
N GLY A 666 -5.28 3.47 -3.76
CA GLY A 666 -5.64 2.51 -4.79
C GLY A 666 -7.02 1.85 -4.60
N ILE A 667 -7.48 1.75 -3.34
CA ILE A 667 -8.80 1.21 -2.98
C ILE A 667 -9.87 2.32 -3.00
N ALA A 668 -9.60 3.49 -2.40
CA ALA A 668 -10.58 4.58 -2.24
C ALA A 668 -11.05 5.19 -3.58
N VAL A 669 -10.20 5.15 -4.61
CA VAL A 669 -10.55 5.67 -5.95
C VAL A 669 -11.74 4.94 -6.56
N ASP A 670 -11.95 3.68 -6.19
CA ASP A 670 -13.06 2.86 -6.67
C ASP A 670 -14.43 3.47 -6.29
N ASP A 671 -14.62 3.78 -5.01
CA ASP A 671 -15.84 4.41 -4.50
C ASP A 671 -16.08 5.77 -5.17
N THR A 672 -15.02 6.58 -5.33
CA THR A 672 -15.09 7.85 -6.08
C THR A 672 -15.54 7.63 -7.54
N LEU A 673 -15.00 6.60 -8.21
CA LEU A 673 -15.31 6.29 -9.61
C LEU A 673 -16.77 5.87 -9.79
N HIS A 674 -17.28 4.96 -8.95
CA HIS A 674 -18.68 4.54 -8.94
C HIS A 674 -19.61 5.74 -8.77
N PHE A 675 -19.31 6.60 -7.80
CA PHE A 675 -20.08 7.81 -7.53
C PHE A 675 -20.09 8.76 -8.73
N MET A 676 -18.94 8.98 -9.36
CA MET A 676 -18.83 9.87 -10.53
C MET A 676 -19.56 9.33 -11.76
N ILE A 677 -19.48 8.03 -12.03
CA ILE A 677 -20.20 7.41 -13.16
C ILE A 677 -21.71 7.50 -12.95
N ARG A 678 -22.20 7.17 -11.74
CA ARG A 678 -23.64 7.23 -11.43
C ARG A 678 -24.15 8.66 -11.49
N TYR A 679 -23.43 9.60 -10.89
CA TYR A 679 -23.76 11.03 -10.96
C TYR A 679 -23.84 11.51 -12.41
N ASN A 680 -22.88 11.16 -13.26
CA ASN A 680 -22.91 11.51 -14.69
C ASN A 680 -24.17 10.97 -15.37
N LYS A 681 -24.52 9.71 -15.14
CA LYS A 681 -25.70 9.07 -15.71
C LYS A 681 -27.00 9.77 -15.30
N GLU A 682 -27.17 10.03 -14.00
CA GLU A 682 -28.38 10.70 -13.50
C GLU A 682 -28.42 12.18 -13.91
N MET A 683 -27.27 12.85 -14.06
CA MET A 683 -27.19 14.20 -14.62
C MET A 683 -27.63 14.26 -16.08
N LEU A 684 -27.27 13.26 -16.90
CA LEU A 684 -27.72 13.18 -18.29
C LEU A 684 -29.24 12.95 -18.38
N ARG A 685 -29.81 12.19 -17.44
CA ARG A 685 -31.25 11.88 -17.39
C ARG A 685 -32.09 13.04 -16.82
N LEU A 686 -31.71 13.58 -15.67
CA LEU A 686 -32.53 14.51 -14.89
C LEU A 686 -32.22 15.98 -15.21
N LYS A 687 -31.02 16.29 -15.72
CA LYS A 687 -30.49 17.65 -15.99
C LYS A 687 -30.57 18.64 -14.81
N ASP A 688 -30.99 18.19 -13.63
CA ASP A 688 -31.02 18.91 -12.37
C ASP A 688 -29.92 18.38 -11.46
N GLN A 689 -29.00 19.25 -11.11
CA GLN A 689 -27.84 18.93 -10.29
C GLN A 689 -28.18 18.47 -8.88
N LYS A 690 -29.19 19.06 -8.25
CA LYS A 690 -29.58 18.71 -6.87
C LYS A 690 -30.27 17.35 -6.86
N LYS A 691 -31.21 17.14 -7.78
CA LYS A 691 -31.93 15.86 -7.91
C LYS A 691 -31.02 14.72 -8.34
N ALA A 692 -30.11 14.95 -9.29
CA ALA A 692 -29.14 13.94 -9.70
C ALA A 692 -28.20 13.56 -8.55
N MET A 693 -27.79 14.53 -7.72
CA MET A 693 -26.99 14.26 -6.52
C MET A 693 -27.75 13.42 -5.50
N GLU A 694 -29.01 13.76 -5.22
CA GLU A 694 -29.88 13.04 -4.30
C GLU A 694 -30.08 11.59 -4.75
N VAL A 695 -30.46 11.37 -6.01
CA VAL A 695 -30.62 10.02 -6.58
C VAL A 695 -29.30 9.24 -6.53
N CYS A 696 -28.17 9.90 -6.80
CA CYS A 696 -26.85 9.29 -6.72
C CYS A 696 -26.50 8.85 -5.28
N ILE A 697 -26.69 9.73 -4.28
CA ILE A 697 -26.43 9.41 -2.87
C ILE A 697 -27.29 8.23 -2.43
N HIS A 698 -28.60 8.23 -2.72
CA HIS A 698 -29.48 7.13 -2.33
C HIS A 698 -29.11 5.79 -2.98
N ALA A 699 -28.63 5.82 -4.23
CA ALA A 699 -28.21 4.61 -4.93
C ALA A 699 -26.87 4.07 -4.40
N GLU A 700 -25.90 4.96 -4.14
CA GLU A 700 -24.53 4.56 -3.81
C GLU A 700 -24.28 4.40 -2.31
N ILE A 701 -25.11 4.95 -1.43
CA ILE A 701 -24.87 4.89 0.03
C ILE A 701 -24.80 3.46 0.55
N ARG A 702 -25.66 2.56 0.06
CA ARG A 702 -25.71 1.19 0.56
C ARG A 702 -24.47 0.40 0.14
N PRO A 703 -24.08 0.32 -1.15
CA PRO A 703 -22.88 -0.39 -1.54
C PRO A 703 -21.62 0.23 -0.90
N VAL A 704 -21.42 1.54 -1.00
CA VAL A 704 -20.21 2.23 -0.51
C VAL A 704 -20.04 2.09 1.01
N VAL A 705 -21.06 2.40 1.82
CA VAL A 705 -20.95 2.24 3.29
C VAL A 705 -20.64 0.80 3.67
N SER A 706 -21.26 -0.15 2.96
CA SER A 706 -21.11 -1.55 3.32
C SER A 706 -19.73 -2.10 2.93
N THR A 707 -19.20 -1.75 1.75
CA THR A 707 -17.85 -2.14 1.32
C THR A 707 -16.80 -1.47 2.19
N SER A 708 -16.89 -0.17 2.48
CA SER A 708 -15.88 0.50 3.33
C SER A 708 -15.87 -0.05 4.77
N ILE A 709 -17.04 -0.38 5.35
CA ILE A 709 -17.11 -1.03 6.66
C ILE A 709 -16.56 -2.46 6.61
N ALA A 710 -16.86 -3.21 5.55
CA ALA A 710 -16.32 -4.55 5.35
C ALA A 710 -14.79 -4.54 5.26
N LEU A 711 -14.24 -3.63 4.46
CA LEU A 711 -12.81 -3.42 4.31
C LEU A 711 -12.19 -2.98 5.64
N ALA A 712 -12.81 -2.04 6.36
CA ALA A 712 -12.32 -1.59 7.67
C ALA A 712 -12.26 -2.73 8.70
N MET A 713 -13.31 -3.57 8.79
CA MET A 713 -13.31 -4.75 9.66
C MET A 713 -12.29 -5.79 9.18
N GLY A 714 -12.18 -6.00 7.87
CA GLY A 714 -11.25 -6.94 7.26
C GLY A 714 -9.78 -6.57 7.51
N PHE A 715 -9.40 -5.30 7.37
CA PHE A 715 -8.08 -4.80 7.80
C PHE A 715 -7.92 -4.85 9.33
N GLY A 716 -9.00 -4.59 10.07
CA GLY A 716 -9.03 -4.71 11.53
C GLY A 716 -8.67 -6.10 12.06
N VAL A 717 -8.90 -7.16 11.27
CA VAL A 717 -8.44 -8.54 11.60
C VAL A 717 -6.93 -8.60 11.82
N LEU A 718 -6.14 -7.80 11.11
CA LEU A 718 -4.69 -7.80 11.23
C LEU A 718 -4.22 -7.26 12.58
N ALA A 719 -5.08 -6.58 13.35
CA ALA A 719 -4.79 -6.17 14.73
C ALA A 719 -4.59 -7.36 15.69
N PHE A 720 -5.02 -8.57 15.31
CA PHE A 720 -4.80 -9.80 16.07
C PHE A 720 -3.43 -10.46 15.81
N SER A 721 -2.62 -9.90 14.90
CA SER A 721 -1.26 -10.38 14.62
C SER A 721 -0.35 -10.26 15.85
N GLN A 722 0.69 -11.10 15.90
CA GLN A 722 1.77 -10.96 16.89
C GLN A 722 2.86 -9.95 16.47
N PHE A 723 2.92 -9.56 15.20
CA PHE A 723 3.84 -8.54 14.71
C PHE A 723 3.25 -7.14 14.84
N THR A 724 3.94 -6.24 15.56
CA THR A 724 3.53 -4.85 15.75
C THR A 724 3.36 -4.14 14.41
N THR A 725 4.23 -4.41 13.45
CA THR A 725 4.19 -3.86 12.08
C THR A 725 2.89 -4.21 11.35
N ILE A 726 2.41 -5.45 11.48
CA ILE A 726 1.16 -5.92 10.86
C ILE A 726 -0.05 -5.31 11.58
N ILE A 727 0.00 -5.20 12.92
CA ILE A 727 -1.05 -4.55 13.71
C ILE A 727 -1.22 -3.08 13.29
N GLN A 728 -0.12 -2.35 13.21
CA GLN A 728 -0.13 -0.94 12.79
C GLN A 728 -0.66 -0.81 11.36
N PHE A 729 -0.20 -1.65 10.44
CA PHE A 729 -0.72 -1.70 9.07
C PHE A 729 -2.24 -1.90 9.04
N GLY A 730 -2.75 -2.88 9.79
CA GLY A 730 -4.18 -3.20 9.85
C GLY A 730 -5.04 -2.09 10.42
N LEU A 731 -4.66 -1.56 11.59
CA LEU A 731 -5.40 -0.50 12.27
C LEU A 731 -5.39 0.81 11.48
N LEU A 732 -4.24 1.19 10.93
CA LEU A 732 -4.14 2.37 10.08
C LEU A 732 -4.96 2.18 8.80
N SER A 733 -4.83 1.03 8.11
CA SER A 733 -5.62 0.77 6.90
C SER A 733 -7.13 0.83 7.18
N ALA A 734 -7.59 0.26 8.31
CA ALA A 734 -8.98 0.34 8.73
C ALA A 734 -9.44 1.79 8.98
N LEU A 735 -8.63 2.60 9.66
CA LEU A 735 -8.88 4.03 9.83
C LEU A 735 -8.98 4.74 8.47
N VAL A 736 -8.08 4.43 7.54
CA VAL A 736 -8.08 5.06 6.22
C VAL A 736 -9.33 4.66 5.42
N MET A 737 -9.82 3.43 5.51
CA MET A 737 -11.08 3.02 4.87
C MET A 737 -12.28 3.80 5.42
N ILE A 738 -12.32 4.05 6.73
CA ILE A 738 -13.38 4.88 7.34
C ILE A 738 -13.24 6.34 6.90
N ALA A 739 -12.01 6.87 6.84
CA ALA A 739 -11.78 8.22 6.35
C ALA A 739 -12.14 8.37 4.86
N ALA A 740 -11.84 7.36 4.04
CA ALA A 740 -12.23 7.32 2.63
C ALA A 740 -13.75 7.36 2.48
N LEU A 741 -14.50 6.54 3.23
CA LEU A 741 -15.96 6.57 3.26
C LEU A 741 -16.52 7.97 3.55
N VAL A 742 -15.96 8.66 4.54
CA VAL A 742 -16.35 10.03 4.89
C VAL A 742 -16.02 10.98 3.74
N GLY A 743 -14.84 10.85 3.14
CA GLY A 743 -14.41 11.62 1.97
C GLY A 743 -15.35 11.43 0.79
N ASP A 744 -15.73 10.20 0.46
CA ASP A 744 -16.58 9.93 -0.69
C ASP A 744 -18.01 10.42 -0.51
N LEU A 745 -18.62 10.15 0.66
CA LEU A 745 -19.99 10.59 0.92
C LEU A 745 -20.13 12.11 1.08
N LEU A 746 -19.12 12.77 1.67
CA LEU A 746 -19.20 14.19 2.01
C LEU A 746 -18.47 15.11 1.05
N LEU A 747 -17.44 14.66 0.32
CA LEU A 747 -16.67 15.51 -0.61
C LEU A 747 -16.99 15.21 -2.08
N THR A 748 -17.06 13.94 -2.48
CA THR A 748 -17.16 13.55 -3.90
C THR A 748 -18.38 14.17 -4.57
N GLY A 749 -19.58 13.98 -4.00
CA GLY A 749 -20.81 14.57 -4.52
C GLY A 749 -20.74 16.10 -4.69
N PRO A 750 -20.53 16.87 -3.61
CA PRO A 750 -20.39 18.32 -3.66
C PRO A 750 -19.38 18.84 -4.68
N LEU A 751 -18.23 18.18 -4.84
CA LEU A 751 -17.19 18.57 -5.80
C LEU A 751 -17.65 18.33 -7.24
N MET A 752 -18.26 17.17 -7.51
CA MET A 752 -18.72 16.82 -8.86
C MET A 752 -19.85 17.70 -9.35
N ALA A 753 -20.67 18.19 -8.44
CA ALA A 753 -21.69 19.17 -8.76
C ALA A 753 -21.09 20.51 -9.29
N THR A 754 -19.78 20.73 -9.28
CA THR A 754 -19.17 21.93 -9.92
C THR A 754 -18.84 21.73 -11.40
N THR A 755 -18.99 20.51 -11.92
CA THR A 755 -18.54 20.12 -13.25
C THR A 755 -19.53 19.19 -13.93
N LYS A 756 -19.90 19.50 -15.19
CA LYS A 756 -20.57 18.53 -16.05
C LYS A 756 -19.55 17.48 -16.48
N LEU A 757 -19.81 16.24 -16.11
CA LEU A 757 -19.06 15.07 -16.57
C LEU A 757 -19.63 14.64 -17.92
N LEU A 758 -18.78 14.05 -18.77
CA LEU A 758 -19.16 13.33 -19.98
C LEU A 758 -18.21 12.15 -20.02
N THR A 759 -18.70 10.91 -20.06
CA THR A 759 -17.76 9.79 -20.12
C THR A 759 -17.27 9.57 -21.55
N LEU A 760 -16.04 9.08 -21.69
CA LEU A 760 -15.47 8.62 -22.94
C LEU A 760 -16.38 7.56 -23.59
N TRP A 761 -17.02 6.73 -22.76
CA TRP A 761 -17.92 5.68 -23.23
C TRP A 761 -19.22 6.24 -23.82
N ASP A 762 -19.82 7.26 -23.23
CA ASP A 762 -21.00 7.94 -23.82
C ASP A 762 -20.66 8.42 -25.24
N MET A 763 -19.45 8.95 -25.44
CA MET A 763 -18.97 9.42 -26.75
C MET A 763 -18.68 8.29 -27.74
N ILE A 764 -18.21 7.13 -27.28
CA ILE A 764 -17.92 5.98 -28.15
C ILE A 764 -19.22 5.25 -28.53
N SER A 765 -20.09 5.00 -27.55
CA SER A 765 -21.32 4.20 -27.69
C SER A 765 -22.44 4.89 -28.45
N LEU A 766 -22.48 6.23 -28.45
CA LEU A 766 -23.45 6.98 -29.24
C LEU A 766 -23.25 6.70 -30.74
N HIS A 767 -24.14 5.89 -31.31
CA HIS A 767 -24.23 5.68 -32.76
C HIS A 767 -25.10 6.80 -33.33
N VAL A 768 -24.48 7.66 -34.14
CA VAL A 768 -25.18 8.71 -34.88
C VAL A 768 -25.37 8.16 -36.29
N ASP A 769 -26.61 8.11 -36.77
CA ASP A 769 -26.91 7.68 -38.14
C ASP A 769 -26.09 8.55 -39.12
N PRO A 770 -25.34 7.95 -40.07
CA PRO A 770 -24.62 8.69 -41.11
C PRO A 770 -25.47 9.75 -41.81
N LYS A 771 -26.78 9.51 -41.98
CA LYS A 771 -27.72 10.47 -42.58
C LYS A 771 -27.80 11.77 -41.79
N ILE A 772 -27.78 11.73 -40.45
CA ILE A 772 -27.81 12.94 -39.60
C ILE A 772 -26.54 13.78 -39.83
N ILE A 773 -25.40 13.12 -40.04
CA ILE A 773 -24.10 13.79 -40.21
C ILE A 773 -24.01 14.45 -41.59
N GLU A 774 -24.56 13.81 -42.62
CA GLU A 774 -24.52 14.30 -43.99
C GLU A 774 -25.63 15.33 -44.30
N GLN A 775 -26.82 15.16 -43.72
CA GLN A 775 -28.02 15.94 -44.07
C GLN A 775 -28.26 17.14 -43.14
N SER A 776 -27.74 17.13 -41.91
CA SER A 776 -27.99 18.20 -40.95
C SER A 776 -27.15 19.45 -41.21
N GLU A 777 -27.79 20.54 -41.65
CA GLU A 777 -27.15 21.87 -41.73
C GLU A 777 -26.67 22.36 -40.34
N PHE A 778 -27.29 21.88 -39.26
CA PHE A 778 -26.89 22.22 -37.89
C PHE A 778 -25.47 21.72 -37.56
N PHE A 779 -25.09 20.56 -38.09
CA PHE A 779 -23.78 19.94 -37.86
C PHE A 779 -22.74 20.21 -38.96
N ARG A 780 -23.04 21.10 -39.89
CA ARG A 780 -22.14 21.44 -40.99
C ARG A 780 -20.76 21.89 -40.51
N GLU A 781 -19.70 21.38 -41.17
CA GLU A 781 -18.28 21.66 -40.84
C GLU A 781 -17.84 21.24 -39.42
N LEU A 782 -18.62 20.36 -38.76
CA LEU A 782 -18.25 19.73 -37.50
C LEU A 782 -17.67 18.34 -37.73
N ARG A 783 -16.68 17.97 -36.92
CA ARG A 783 -16.13 16.61 -36.89
C ARG A 783 -17.08 15.69 -36.11
N LEU A 784 -17.06 14.39 -36.39
CA LEU A 784 -17.92 13.39 -35.72
C LEU A 784 -17.89 13.48 -34.19
N TRP A 785 -16.71 13.64 -33.58
CA TRP A 785 -16.59 13.77 -32.13
C TRP A 785 -17.22 15.07 -31.59
N GLN A 786 -17.26 16.15 -32.38
CA GLN A 786 -17.93 17.40 -32.02
C GLN A 786 -19.44 17.23 -32.06
N ILE A 787 -19.95 16.56 -33.09
CA ILE A 787 -21.38 16.22 -33.25
C ILE A 787 -21.86 15.38 -32.07
N LYS A 788 -21.17 14.28 -31.76
CA LYS A 788 -21.49 13.41 -30.62
C LYS A 788 -21.49 14.18 -29.30
N ARG A 789 -20.51 15.06 -29.08
CA ARG A 789 -20.44 15.89 -27.87
C ARG A 789 -21.64 16.82 -27.75
N ILE A 790 -22.09 17.44 -28.85
CA ILE A 790 -23.26 18.31 -28.85
C ILE A 790 -24.51 17.49 -28.54
N ILE A 791 -24.72 16.37 -29.23
CA ILE A 791 -25.88 15.49 -28.99
C ILE A 791 -25.96 15.07 -27.51
N LEU A 792 -24.84 14.67 -26.90
CA LEU A 792 -24.77 14.29 -25.49
C LEU A 792 -25.03 15.45 -24.51
N MET A 793 -24.87 16.70 -24.94
CA MET A 793 -25.21 17.86 -24.12
C MET A 793 -26.71 18.12 -24.06
N GLY A 794 -27.47 17.77 -25.11
CA GLY A 794 -28.92 17.87 -25.15
C GLY A 794 -29.63 16.74 -24.40
N ARG A 795 -30.96 16.79 -24.35
CA ARG A 795 -31.82 15.74 -23.76
C ARG A 795 -32.43 14.92 -24.88
N ILE A 796 -32.19 13.61 -24.89
CA ILE A 796 -32.84 12.70 -25.84
C ILE A 796 -34.27 12.45 -25.37
N ILE A 797 -35.23 12.67 -26.26
CA ILE A 797 -36.66 12.45 -26.03
C ILE A 797 -37.15 11.45 -27.07
N GLU A 798 -37.84 10.42 -26.61
CA GLU A 798 -38.53 9.44 -27.46
C GLU A 798 -40.01 9.78 -27.45
N VAL A 799 -40.59 9.96 -28.64
CA VAL A 799 -41.98 10.40 -28.83
C VAL A 799 -42.68 9.39 -29.73
N LYS A 800 -43.85 8.92 -29.32
CA LYS A 800 -44.63 7.95 -30.09
C LYS A 800 -45.35 8.64 -31.26
N THR A 801 -45.77 7.85 -32.24
CA THR A 801 -46.56 8.37 -33.37
C THR A 801 -47.82 9.08 -32.87
N ASN A 802 -48.09 10.26 -33.43
CA ASN A 802 -49.17 11.20 -33.07
C ASN A 802 -49.09 11.85 -31.68
N GLU A 803 -48.00 11.68 -30.94
CA GLU A 803 -47.80 12.39 -29.67
C GLU A 803 -47.30 13.83 -29.94
N THR A 804 -47.88 14.79 -29.20
CA THR A 804 -47.55 16.22 -29.31
C THR A 804 -46.26 16.51 -28.54
N ILE A 805 -45.31 17.17 -29.19
CA ILE A 805 -44.03 17.58 -28.61
C ILE A 805 -44.18 18.91 -27.86
N PHE A 806 -44.88 19.87 -28.48
CA PHE A 806 -45.28 21.15 -27.91
C PHE A 806 -46.46 21.74 -28.68
N GLU A 807 -47.24 22.61 -28.04
CA GLU A 807 -48.38 23.30 -28.66
C GLU A 807 -48.01 24.72 -29.10
N GLU A 808 -48.77 25.23 -30.08
CA GLU A 808 -48.69 26.62 -30.48
C GLU A 808 -49.04 27.53 -29.29
N TRP A 809 -48.31 28.64 -29.13
CA TRP A 809 -48.41 29.58 -27.99
C TRP A 809 -47.89 29.09 -26.65
N ASP A 810 -47.40 27.85 -26.53
CA ASP A 810 -46.66 27.42 -25.36
C ASP A 810 -45.40 28.28 -25.18
N ASP A 811 -45.11 28.71 -23.96
CA ASP A 811 -43.83 29.36 -23.66
C ASP A 811 -42.70 28.32 -23.76
N GLY A 812 -41.77 28.55 -24.69
CA GLY A 812 -40.62 27.69 -24.95
C GLY A 812 -39.28 28.40 -24.76
N ASP A 813 -38.27 27.66 -24.32
CA ASP A 813 -36.87 28.11 -24.26
C ASP A 813 -35.88 27.11 -24.90
N SER A 814 -36.41 26.16 -25.69
CA SER A 814 -35.66 25.03 -26.23
C SER A 814 -35.98 24.75 -27.70
N MET A 815 -34.95 24.30 -28.42
CA MET A 815 -35.05 23.80 -29.80
C MET A 815 -34.93 22.28 -29.84
N PHE A 816 -35.44 21.64 -30.89
CA PHE A 816 -35.38 20.18 -31.04
C PHE A 816 -34.68 19.78 -32.33
N LEU A 817 -33.76 18.82 -32.25
CA LEU A 817 -33.10 18.23 -33.41
C LEU A 817 -33.64 16.82 -33.64
N VAL A 818 -34.08 16.51 -34.86
CA VAL A 818 -34.59 15.18 -35.22
C VAL A 818 -33.44 14.22 -35.49
N LEU A 819 -33.30 13.18 -34.66
CA LEU A 819 -32.34 12.10 -34.88
C LEU A 819 -32.93 10.95 -35.71
N GLN A 820 -34.20 10.65 -35.52
CA GLN A 820 -34.90 9.57 -36.20
C GLN A 820 -36.38 9.89 -36.28
N GLY A 821 -37.06 9.49 -37.36
CA GLY A 821 -38.48 9.75 -37.56
C GLY A 821 -38.78 11.09 -38.26
N THR A 822 -40.03 11.54 -38.17
CA THR A 822 -40.49 12.80 -38.75
C THR A 822 -41.36 13.57 -37.78
N VAL A 823 -41.25 14.90 -37.77
CA VAL A 823 -42.09 15.81 -36.99
C VAL A 823 -42.87 16.70 -37.92
N SER A 824 -44.19 16.78 -37.74
CA SER A 824 -45.05 17.69 -38.49
C SER A 824 -45.34 18.92 -37.64
N GLY A 825 -45.04 20.10 -38.19
CA GLY A 825 -45.54 21.37 -37.69
C GLY A 825 -46.96 21.60 -38.20
N LEU A 826 -47.90 21.75 -37.28
CA LEU A 826 -49.32 21.97 -37.50
C LEU A 826 -49.67 23.38 -37.01
N THR A 827 -50.53 24.06 -37.75
CA THR A 827 -51.18 25.29 -37.31
C THR A 827 -52.67 25.18 -37.62
N VAL A 828 -53.51 25.97 -36.96
CA VAL A 828 -54.96 25.97 -37.19
C VAL A 828 -55.26 27.02 -38.25
N ASP A 829 -55.97 26.61 -39.30
CA ASP A 829 -56.43 27.55 -40.33
C ASP A 829 -57.57 28.42 -39.79
N ASP A 830 -57.37 29.74 -39.78
CA ASP A 830 -58.33 30.74 -39.27
C ASP A 830 -59.68 30.72 -40.01
N GLU A 831 -59.73 30.24 -41.26
CA GLU A 831 -60.96 30.22 -42.07
C GLU A 831 -61.79 28.94 -41.93
N THR A 832 -61.15 27.80 -41.65
CA THR A 832 -61.79 26.47 -41.64
C THR A 832 -61.79 25.80 -40.27
N GLY A 833 -60.92 26.23 -39.35
CA GLY A 833 -60.73 25.62 -38.03
C GLY A 833 -60.07 24.23 -38.07
N GLU A 834 -59.59 23.79 -39.24
CA GLU A 834 -58.89 22.50 -39.39
C GLU A 834 -57.38 22.66 -39.13
N GLU A 835 -56.75 21.64 -38.53
CA GLU A 835 -55.29 21.58 -38.38
C GLU A 835 -54.65 21.31 -39.74
N VAL A 836 -53.85 22.25 -40.24
CA VAL A 836 -53.12 22.13 -41.51
C VAL A 836 -51.64 21.96 -41.23
N SER A 837 -51.02 20.95 -41.85
CA SER A 837 -49.57 20.75 -41.75
C SER A 837 -48.81 21.77 -42.59
N TYR A 838 -48.01 22.59 -41.92
CA TYR A 838 -47.26 23.69 -42.53
C TYR A 838 -45.81 23.31 -42.86
N PHE A 839 -45.18 22.44 -42.05
CA PHE A 839 -43.83 21.91 -42.29
C PHE A 839 -43.70 20.46 -41.84
N VAL A 840 -42.82 19.70 -42.51
CA VAL A 840 -42.38 18.37 -42.06
C VAL A 840 -40.88 18.42 -41.87
N PHE A 841 -40.44 18.21 -40.63
CA PHE A 841 -39.03 18.11 -40.25
C PHE A 841 -38.60 16.64 -40.31
N GLY A 842 -37.58 16.36 -41.12
CA GLY A 842 -36.99 15.05 -41.27
C GLY A 842 -35.74 14.88 -40.43
N VAL A 843 -35.09 13.72 -40.59
CA VAL A 843 -33.82 13.40 -39.91
C VAL A 843 -32.75 14.46 -40.20
N GLY A 844 -32.18 15.04 -39.15
CA GLY A 844 -31.16 16.09 -39.23
C GLY A 844 -31.69 17.52 -39.18
N ASP A 845 -33.00 17.72 -39.27
CA ASP A 845 -33.62 19.04 -39.20
C ASP A 845 -33.78 19.55 -37.77
N VAL A 846 -33.81 20.88 -37.63
CA VAL A 846 -34.01 21.58 -36.36
C VAL A 846 -35.41 22.20 -36.32
N CYS A 847 -36.20 21.77 -35.35
CA CYS A 847 -37.52 22.31 -35.03
C CYS A 847 -37.40 23.46 -34.02
N ASP A 848 -38.13 24.54 -34.29
CA ASP A 848 -38.24 25.74 -33.44
C ASP A 848 -36.90 26.27 -32.86
N PRO A 849 -35.91 26.61 -33.71
CA PRO A 849 -34.66 27.22 -33.26
C PRO A 849 -34.83 28.62 -32.66
N THR A 850 -35.98 29.28 -32.90
CA THR A 850 -36.26 30.67 -32.52
C THR A 850 -36.43 30.84 -31.01
N THR A 851 -37.23 29.99 -30.37
CA THR A 851 -37.52 30.07 -28.93
C THR A 851 -36.29 29.78 -28.05
N MET A 852 -35.34 28.99 -28.55
CA MET A 852 -34.05 28.80 -27.87
C MET A 852 -33.22 30.10 -27.82
N LEU A 853 -33.20 30.87 -28.91
CA LEU A 853 -32.46 32.14 -28.99
C LEU A 853 -33.16 33.24 -28.19
N ASP A 854 -34.46 33.40 -28.41
CA ASP A 854 -35.31 34.38 -27.73
C ASP A 854 -36.55 33.70 -27.15
N PRO A 855 -36.54 33.34 -25.85
CA PRO A 855 -37.64 32.63 -25.20
C PRO A 855 -38.94 33.40 -25.29
N GLY A 856 -40.00 32.66 -25.57
CA GLY A 856 -41.34 33.21 -25.80
C GLY A 856 -42.29 32.16 -26.36
N PRO A 857 -43.47 32.59 -26.85
CA PRO A 857 -44.48 31.67 -27.34
C PRO A 857 -44.00 30.95 -28.61
N ARG A 858 -44.25 29.64 -28.67
CA ARG A 858 -43.97 28.81 -29.84
C ARG A 858 -44.91 29.14 -30.99
N SER A 859 -44.39 29.08 -32.20
CA SER A 859 -45.07 29.57 -33.42
C SER A 859 -45.96 28.56 -34.14
N PHE A 860 -45.96 27.29 -33.70
CA PHE A 860 -46.79 26.21 -34.26
C PHE A 860 -46.88 25.05 -33.27
N THR A 861 -47.82 24.13 -33.49
CA THR A 861 -47.91 22.86 -32.75
C THR A 861 -47.04 21.81 -33.42
N ALA A 862 -46.14 21.15 -32.68
CA ALA A 862 -45.29 20.08 -33.23
C ALA A 862 -45.81 18.70 -32.81
N ARG A 863 -46.08 17.83 -33.78
CA ARG A 863 -46.56 16.46 -33.54
C ARG A 863 -45.72 15.43 -34.27
N ALA A 864 -45.43 14.30 -33.62
CA ALA A 864 -44.62 13.24 -34.23
C ALA A 864 -45.40 12.47 -35.31
N GLY A 865 -44.89 12.44 -36.54
CA GLY A 865 -45.50 11.70 -37.67
C GLY A 865 -45.15 10.21 -37.69
N SER A 866 -44.11 9.80 -36.97
CA SER A 866 -43.71 8.41 -36.74
C SER A 866 -43.18 8.26 -35.32
N GLU A 867 -42.73 7.07 -34.91
CA GLU A 867 -41.87 6.94 -33.73
C GLU A 867 -40.59 7.77 -33.97
N THR A 868 -40.36 8.76 -33.11
CA THR A 868 -39.38 9.82 -33.36
C THR A 868 -38.46 10.00 -32.16
N HIS A 869 -37.16 10.07 -32.43
CA HIS A 869 -36.13 10.39 -31.43
C HIS A 869 -35.63 11.81 -31.67
N LEU A 870 -35.75 12.66 -30.65
CA LEU A 870 -35.39 14.08 -30.68
C LEU A 870 -34.28 14.38 -29.70
N VAL A 871 -33.46 15.39 -29.98
CA VAL A 871 -32.58 16.01 -28.99
C VAL A 871 -33.07 17.41 -28.70
N GLU A 872 -33.52 17.63 -27.48
CA GLU A 872 -33.86 18.96 -26.97
C GLU A 872 -32.58 19.69 -26.52
N PHE A 873 -32.43 20.93 -27.00
CA PHE A 873 -31.39 21.87 -26.59
C PHE A 873 -32.03 23.10 -25.97
N SER A 874 -31.87 23.26 -24.66
CA SER A 874 -32.32 24.46 -23.95
C SER A 874 -31.38 25.66 -24.20
N LYS A 875 -31.90 26.88 -23.99
CA LYS A 875 -31.09 28.10 -23.97
C LYS A 875 -29.91 28.02 -23.01
N ASP A 876 -30.12 27.40 -21.85
CA ASP A 876 -29.07 27.19 -20.86
C ASP A 876 -27.98 26.23 -21.35
N ASP A 877 -28.34 25.17 -22.08
CA ASP A 877 -27.36 24.26 -22.66
C ASP A 877 -26.50 24.93 -23.74
N PHE A 878 -27.08 25.87 -24.49
CA PHE A 878 -26.35 26.68 -25.46
C PHE A 878 -25.43 27.73 -24.81
N LYS A 879 -25.91 28.45 -23.79
CA LYS A 879 -25.05 29.36 -22.99
C LYS A 879 -23.88 28.59 -22.37
N ARG A 880 -24.13 27.37 -21.90
CA ARG A 880 -23.09 26.48 -21.37
C ARG A 880 -22.10 26.05 -22.45
N LEU A 881 -22.55 25.74 -23.66
CA LEU A 881 -21.67 25.44 -24.79
C LEU A 881 -20.77 26.63 -25.14
N GLN A 882 -21.33 27.84 -25.12
CA GLN A 882 -20.59 29.08 -25.36
C GLN A 882 -19.47 29.29 -24.34
N TRP A 883 -19.74 29.01 -23.07
CA TRP A 883 -18.75 29.14 -22.00
C TRP A 883 -17.67 28.06 -22.05
N LEU A 884 -18.04 26.80 -22.30
CA LEU A 884 -17.11 25.66 -22.29
C LEU A 884 -16.30 25.54 -23.58
N HIS A 885 -16.90 25.83 -24.73
CA HIS A 885 -16.30 25.66 -26.05
C HIS A 885 -16.63 26.83 -26.99
N PRO A 886 -16.01 28.01 -26.78
CA PRO A 886 -16.32 29.20 -27.58
C PRO A 886 -16.20 28.97 -29.09
N ARG A 887 -15.15 28.23 -29.53
CA ARG A 887 -14.93 27.90 -30.94
C ARG A 887 -15.97 26.94 -31.53
N LEU A 888 -16.50 26.01 -30.72
CA LEU A 888 -17.53 25.09 -31.17
C LEU A 888 -18.88 25.80 -31.22
N SER A 889 -19.17 26.61 -30.20
CA SER A 889 -20.34 27.47 -30.13
C SER A 889 -20.42 28.42 -31.32
N ASP A 890 -19.32 29.07 -31.71
CA ASP A 890 -19.26 29.96 -32.87
C ASP A 890 -19.69 29.26 -34.16
N LYS A 891 -19.18 28.06 -34.42
CA LYS A 891 -19.59 27.24 -35.57
C LYS A 891 -21.08 26.91 -35.55
N ILE A 892 -21.62 26.53 -34.39
CA ILE A 892 -23.04 26.22 -34.27
C ILE A 892 -23.90 27.47 -34.45
N HIS A 893 -23.51 28.61 -33.87
CA HIS A 893 -24.23 29.88 -34.07
C HIS A 893 -24.25 30.26 -35.55
N LYS A 894 -23.13 30.07 -36.26
CA LYS A 894 -23.06 30.28 -37.71
C LYS A 894 -24.01 29.33 -38.47
N ASN A 895 -24.08 28.07 -38.08
CA ASN A 895 -24.98 27.09 -38.69
C ASN A 895 -26.46 27.39 -38.40
N LEU A 896 -26.80 27.76 -37.15
CA LEU A 896 -28.15 28.20 -36.77
C LEU A 896 -28.56 29.46 -37.52
N ALA A 897 -27.67 30.45 -37.64
CA ALA A 897 -27.93 31.66 -38.42
C ALA A 897 -28.19 31.34 -39.90
N ARG A 898 -27.52 30.32 -40.46
CA ARG A 898 -27.78 29.85 -41.82
C ARG A 898 -29.15 29.19 -41.94
N ILE A 899 -29.53 28.32 -40.99
CA ILE A 899 -30.85 27.66 -40.95
C ILE A 899 -31.96 28.73 -40.87
N LEU A 900 -31.87 29.64 -39.91
CA LEU A 900 -32.84 30.73 -39.73
C LEU A 900 -32.89 31.66 -40.95
N GLY A 901 -31.73 32.00 -41.53
CA GLY A 901 -31.66 32.79 -42.76
C GLY A 901 -32.38 32.13 -43.92
N HIS A 902 -32.23 30.80 -44.08
CA HIS A 902 -32.94 30.04 -45.11
C HIS A 902 -34.45 29.99 -44.86
N GLN A 903 -34.88 29.74 -43.61
CA GLN A 903 -36.29 29.77 -43.22
C GLN A 903 -36.93 31.14 -43.48
N LEU A 904 -36.23 32.24 -43.17
CA LEU A 904 -36.69 33.60 -43.43
C LEU A 904 -36.87 33.90 -44.93
N VAL A 905 -35.96 33.39 -45.78
CA VAL A 905 -36.08 33.54 -47.24
C VAL A 905 -37.31 32.78 -47.75
N ILE A 906 -37.56 31.56 -47.27
CA ILE A 906 -38.76 30.78 -47.62
C ILE A 906 -40.01 31.51 -47.15
N ALA A 907 -40.05 31.98 -45.91
CA ALA A 907 -41.18 32.72 -45.36
C ALA A 907 -41.50 33.98 -46.19
N ASN A 908 -40.47 34.74 -46.60
CA ASN A 908 -40.64 35.90 -47.49
C ASN A 908 -41.17 35.51 -48.88
N PHE A 909 -40.74 34.38 -49.43
CA PHE A 909 -41.25 33.87 -50.71
C PHE A 909 -42.71 33.46 -50.59
N MET A 910 -43.07 32.70 -49.55
CA MET A 910 -44.44 32.27 -49.27
C MET A 910 -45.36 33.46 -49.02
N TYR A 911 -44.90 34.46 -48.25
CA TYR A 911 -45.63 35.69 -48.01
C TYR A 911 -45.87 36.48 -49.31
N ARG A 912 -44.85 36.60 -50.18
CA ARG A 912 -45.01 37.25 -51.50
C ARG A 912 -45.95 36.49 -52.41
N GLN A 913 -45.92 35.16 -52.39
CA GLN A 913 -46.84 34.32 -53.17
C GLN A 913 -48.28 34.48 -52.69
N LYS A 914 -48.51 34.48 -51.37
CA LYS A 914 -49.84 34.72 -50.78
C LYS A 914 -50.32 36.13 -51.07
N ALA A 915 -49.49 37.16 -50.87
CA ALA A 915 -49.81 38.55 -51.19
C ALA A 915 -50.08 38.78 -52.69
N GLY A 916 -49.37 38.06 -53.57
CA GLY A 916 -49.62 38.06 -55.02
C GLY A 916 -50.96 37.41 -55.39
N GLN A 917 -51.31 36.30 -54.74
CA GLN A 917 -52.62 35.66 -54.90
C GLN A 917 -53.77 36.55 -54.37
N THR A 918 -53.56 37.31 -53.29
CA THR A 918 -54.56 38.27 -52.78
C THR A 918 -54.73 39.47 -53.71
N ALA A 919 -53.66 39.91 -54.38
CA ALA A 919 -53.70 40.98 -55.37
C ALA A 919 -54.43 40.55 -56.67
N GLU A 920 -54.28 39.30 -57.11
CA GLU A 920 -55.05 38.73 -58.24
C GLU A 920 -56.52 38.47 -57.90
N GLN A 921 -56.88 38.28 -56.61
CA GLN A 921 -58.28 38.15 -56.17
C GLN A 921 -58.98 39.50 -55.94
N THR A 922 -58.23 40.61 -55.86
CA THR A 922 -58.76 41.97 -55.69
C THR A 922 -58.67 42.85 -56.94
N SER A 923 -58.11 42.33 -58.03
CA SER A 923 -58.21 42.85 -59.40
C SER A 923 -59.28 42.12 -60.20
#